data_AF-A0A6A5JYT8-F1
#
_entry.id   AF-A0A6A5JYT8-F1
#
_cell.length_a   1.000
_cell.length_b   1.000
_cell.length_c   1.000
_cell.angle_alpha   90.00
_cell.angle_beta   90.00
_cell.angle_gamma   90.00
#
_symmetry.space_group_name_H-M   'P 1'
#
loop_
_entity.id
_entity.type
_entity.pdbx_description
1 polymer ?
#
loop_
_entity_poly.entity_id
_entity_poly.type
_entity_poly.pdbx_seq_one_letter_code
_entity_poly.pdbx_strand_id
1 'polypeptide(L)'
;MEEEHKEQNTTQAEVPDVKEVVDQIADAAPSASVDPRDIDRTDVLTGLKKVDQTILRLNKLLASPGGLSAFLSTLNYSLYILAYVQTKSASISSFATKLLALVRPACDDTKIPATTLVGNGTVPPMVALAVLISKARTTLRLFGLFPLYAWLRSLASGPKAGADVVLHRIALLQASSYFTFQALENVSLLADSGVVSPRIISTLNRGDTKTARVYLWAYRAWLGGVSCDFLRLMREWQLEGRRRVVRQQMVADGRAIAEYQDEADRKFDARWWTDFVIASAWMPMALHYSSETGGVPGWNLGWMGVCGLVAGSARGLINNDSNGEGFNIVEASIDDHRKALGSGSITSVDLVISYLNRIALYDTCAGLNAFTVFNEKVLDDAAASDARRAQGLPPRPLEGIPYTIKDSYKVAGMTVTDGSPALRGLMSSEDSAVAKKLRDAGAVLIGKTNMPPMAAGGMQRGMYGRAESPYNPKYLTGAFSSGSSNGAATSVASSMAAFGMGSETVSSGRSPASNNALVCYTPSKGLLSCRGLWPLYITCDVPTPYARSVGDMLEILNVVATPDEDTTGDFIREQKHIEIPKPPEIDYTTLRKPDALKGKRIGVPKMYVGQTDSDPHVKHPYVSPEVIEVWEKTSKDLETMGAEVVYTDFPLVTNYENDSVSGEANNVDGRPANWNLLERGILIAQAWDAFLVQNNDPKIKSLAEIKTPEMLFPKPPDYMPDRFLEVRNWIDYPGLPKLVQEGSIHIIPGMEQALKALEAQRKRDLEDWMDTNNLDVIAFPAQGDAGLADLEFDMESTTHSLQNGVKYSNGNRAIRHLGVPTVSVPMGVMSEKRMPVNITFAGKAYEDTKLLEYAYAFEQATKRRVAPPLTPPLPTDIISPPQPSLHESSEALIQADSSVIHGPLDLNNKLHMRIKGSLRSVSPAAHVQVLVDGKEVYNDTEEGMTWDANLVHEHERPEIMGWDLAPLPKRDVMVILRIRRGGLRDARVFWLSVNKSTDIKA
;
A
#
# COMPACT_ATOMS: atom_id res chain seq x y z
N MET A 1 41.68 -63.92 1.36
CA MET A 1 41.27 -65.08 2.14
C MET A 1 39.84 -64.81 2.55
N GLU A 2 38.92 -64.98 1.61
CA GLU A 2 38.22 -66.25 1.32
C GLU A 2 37.17 -66.49 2.42
N GLU A 3 35.90 -66.13 2.19
CA GLU A 3 34.86 -66.81 1.39
C GLU A 3 34.09 -67.87 2.20
N GLU A 4 32.76 -67.67 2.32
CA GLU A 4 31.66 -68.59 1.95
C GLU A 4 30.34 -68.06 2.57
N HIS A 5 29.39 -67.43 1.85
CA HIS A 5 28.38 -67.90 0.88
C HIS A 5 27.19 -68.72 1.44
N LYS A 6 26.00 -68.08 1.45
CA LYS A 6 24.67 -68.53 0.96
C LYS A 6 23.64 -67.40 1.14
N GLU A 7 23.32 -66.65 0.08
CA GLU A 7 22.15 -66.76 -0.80
C GLU A 7 20.78 -66.47 -0.15
N GLN A 8 20.20 -65.29 -0.46
CA GLN A 8 18.89 -65.18 -1.14
C GLN A 8 18.56 -63.72 -1.55
N ASN A 9 18.55 -63.52 -2.88
CA ASN A 9 17.82 -62.57 -3.73
C ASN A 9 17.51 -61.12 -3.28
N THR A 10 18.18 -60.20 -3.97
CA THR A 10 17.71 -58.87 -4.35
C THR A 10 16.76 -58.97 -5.56
N THR A 11 15.63 -58.25 -5.54
CA THR A 11 14.96 -57.82 -6.77
C THR A 11 14.28 -56.48 -6.58
N GLN A 12 14.46 -55.63 -7.59
CA GLN A 12 13.97 -54.27 -7.76
C GLN A 12 12.43 -54.22 -7.70
N ALA A 13 11.89 -53.17 -7.07
CA ALA A 13 10.47 -52.85 -7.18
C ALA A 13 10.24 -52.14 -8.53
N GLU A 14 9.62 -52.86 -9.47
CA GLU A 14 9.20 -52.39 -10.78
C GLU A 14 8.05 -51.38 -10.69
N VAL A 15 8.09 -50.41 -11.61
CA VAL A 15 6.99 -49.48 -11.92
C VAL A 15 5.82 -50.28 -12.52
N PRO A 16 4.56 -50.07 -12.12
CA PRO A 16 3.45 -50.86 -12.65
C PRO A 16 3.23 -50.57 -14.14
N ASP A 17 3.04 -51.64 -14.92
CA ASP A 17 2.65 -51.60 -16.32
C ASP A 17 1.24 -50.99 -16.46
N VAL A 18 1.13 -49.97 -17.32
CA VAL A 18 -0.10 -49.21 -17.58
C VAL A 18 -1.25 -50.10 -18.06
N LYS A 19 -0.95 -51.33 -18.52
CA LYS A 19 -1.94 -52.31 -18.96
C LYS A 19 -2.72 -52.98 -17.82
N GLU A 20 -2.11 -53.25 -16.68
CA GLU A 20 -2.78 -53.90 -15.54
C GLU A 20 -3.78 -52.99 -14.82
N VAL A 21 -3.53 -51.68 -14.80
CA VAL A 21 -4.47 -50.68 -14.24
C VAL A 21 -5.69 -50.49 -15.14
N VAL A 22 -5.55 -50.73 -16.45
CA VAL A 22 -6.63 -50.59 -17.42
C VAL A 22 -7.57 -51.80 -17.40
N ASP A 23 -7.04 -53.00 -17.19
CA ASP A 23 -7.85 -54.22 -17.14
C ASP A 23 -8.64 -54.37 -15.82
N GLN A 24 -8.14 -53.87 -14.68
CA GLN A 24 -8.90 -53.86 -13.42
C GLN A 24 -10.09 -52.90 -13.41
N ILE A 25 -10.11 -51.90 -14.28
CA ILE A 25 -11.26 -50.98 -14.45
C ILE A 25 -12.32 -51.59 -15.38
N ALA A 26 -11.94 -52.56 -16.23
CA ALA A 26 -12.84 -53.19 -17.19
C ALA A 26 -13.76 -54.26 -16.56
N ASP A 27 -13.39 -54.86 -15.44
CA ASP A 27 -14.16 -55.93 -14.78
C ASP A 27 -15.13 -55.47 -13.67
N ALA A 28 -15.29 -54.15 -13.44
CA ALA A 28 -16.18 -53.61 -12.40
C ALA A 28 -17.49 -52.99 -12.95
N ALA A 29 -18.00 -53.46 -14.10
CA ALA A 29 -19.30 -53.04 -14.63
C ALA A 29 -20.42 -54.03 -14.24
N PRO A 30 -21.49 -53.61 -13.52
CA PRO A 30 -22.65 -54.47 -13.31
C PRO A 30 -23.44 -54.61 -14.62
N SER A 31 -23.55 -55.84 -15.11
CA SER A 31 -24.57 -56.23 -16.08
C SER A 31 -25.92 -56.41 -15.37
N ALA A 32 -26.91 -55.54 -15.61
CA ALA A 32 -28.32 -55.92 -15.59
C ALA A 32 -29.21 -54.79 -16.14
N SER A 33 -30.06 -55.19 -17.07
CA SER A 33 -31.22 -54.50 -17.62
C SER A 33 -32.09 -53.76 -16.58
N VAL A 34 -32.33 -52.45 -16.79
CA VAL A 34 -33.39 -51.69 -16.09
C VAL A 34 -34.12 -50.76 -17.09
N ASP A 35 -35.46 -50.78 -17.02
CA ASP A 35 -36.43 -50.02 -17.82
C ASP A 35 -36.16 -48.49 -17.76
N PRO A 36 -36.24 -47.71 -18.86
CA PRO A 36 -35.94 -46.27 -18.87
C PRO A 36 -36.87 -45.35 -18.06
N ARG A 37 -37.71 -45.88 -17.16
CA ARG A 37 -38.75 -45.12 -16.45
C ARG A 37 -38.55 -44.97 -14.94
N ASP A 38 -37.50 -45.54 -14.36
CA ASP A 38 -37.17 -45.38 -12.92
C ASP A 38 -35.80 -44.70 -12.72
N ILE A 39 -35.67 -43.43 -13.18
CA ILE A 39 -34.58 -42.58 -12.74
C ILE A 39 -34.98 -41.95 -11.40
N ASP A 40 -34.29 -42.33 -10.33
CA ASP A 40 -34.47 -41.78 -9.00
C ASP A 40 -34.28 -40.24 -9.00
N ARG A 41 -35.23 -39.51 -8.43
CA ARG A 41 -35.23 -38.03 -8.39
C ARG A 41 -33.98 -37.48 -7.68
N THR A 42 -33.36 -38.28 -6.82
CA THR A 42 -32.16 -37.96 -6.05
C THR A 42 -30.90 -37.85 -6.91
N ASP A 43 -30.77 -38.68 -7.96
CA ASP A 43 -29.64 -38.63 -8.90
C ASP A 43 -29.73 -37.45 -9.86
N VAL A 44 -30.94 -37.10 -10.29
CA VAL A 44 -31.18 -35.91 -11.11
C VAL A 44 -30.84 -34.63 -10.34
N LEU A 45 -31.22 -34.54 -9.07
CA LEU A 45 -30.90 -33.38 -8.21
C LEU A 45 -29.40 -33.27 -7.93
N THR A 46 -28.70 -34.39 -7.80
CA THR A 46 -27.25 -34.43 -7.56
C THR A 46 -26.47 -34.05 -8.83
N GLY A 47 -26.92 -34.52 -10.00
CA GLY A 47 -26.43 -34.10 -11.30
C GLY A 47 -26.63 -32.60 -11.55
N LEU A 48 -27.83 -32.07 -11.26
CA LEU A 48 -28.14 -30.65 -11.38
C LEU A 48 -27.29 -29.77 -10.46
N LYS A 49 -27.03 -30.19 -9.21
CA LYS A 49 -26.14 -29.47 -8.29
C LYS A 49 -24.68 -29.44 -8.77
N LYS A 50 -24.17 -30.53 -9.35
CA LYS A 50 -22.82 -30.56 -9.94
C LYS A 50 -22.70 -29.62 -11.16
N VAL A 51 -23.74 -29.57 -11.99
CA VAL A 51 -23.80 -28.63 -13.14
C VAL A 51 -23.85 -27.18 -12.64
N ASP A 52 -24.70 -26.87 -11.65
CA ASP A 52 -24.78 -25.53 -11.02
C ASP A 52 -23.42 -25.07 -10.47
N GLN A 53 -22.74 -25.92 -9.70
CA GLN A 53 -21.40 -25.63 -9.18
C GLN A 53 -20.35 -25.43 -10.27
N THR A 54 -20.43 -26.20 -11.36
CA THR A 54 -19.50 -26.10 -12.49
C THR A 54 -19.67 -24.78 -13.24
N ILE A 55 -20.91 -24.37 -13.51
CA ILE A 55 -21.25 -23.08 -14.15
C ILE A 55 -20.74 -21.91 -13.29
N LEU A 56 -20.89 -21.97 -11.97
CA LEU A 56 -20.41 -20.94 -11.05
C LEU A 56 -18.87 -20.89 -10.96
N ARG A 57 -18.19 -22.04 -11.01
CA ARG A 57 -16.71 -22.11 -11.06
C ARG A 57 -16.17 -21.55 -12.37
N LEU A 58 -16.80 -21.87 -13.50
CA LEU A 58 -16.47 -21.31 -14.80
C LEU A 58 -16.67 -19.80 -14.83
N ASN A 59 -17.77 -19.28 -14.26
CA ASN A 59 -17.98 -17.84 -14.12
C ASN A 59 -16.85 -17.16 -13.32
N LYS A 60 -16.42 -17.76 -12.20
CA LYS A 60 -15.29 -17.24 -11.41
C LYS A 60 -13.96 -17.26 -12.17
N LEU A 61 -13.70 -18.32 -12.95
CA LEU A 61 -12.51 -18.43 -13.79
C LEU A 61 -12.47 -17.32 -14.85
N LEU A 62 -13.59 -17.10 -15.55
CA LEU A 62 -13.72 -16.09 -16.61
C LEU A 62 -13.68 -14.64 -16.09
N ALA A 63 -14.02 -14.42 -14.80
CA ALA A 63 -14.03 -13.10 -14.17
C ALA A 63 -12.65 -12.62 -13.65
N SER A 64 -11.62 -13.48 -13.65
CA SER A 64 -10.26 -13.11 -13.19
C SER A 64 -9.48 -12.31 -14.25
N PRO A 65 -8.60 -11.36 -13.86
CA PRO A 65 -7.70 -10.69 -14.80
C PRO A 65 -6.82 -11.73 -15.51
N GLY A 66 -6.99 -11.88 -16.83
CA GLY A 66 -6.30 -12.88 -17.63
C GLY A 66 -7.02 -14.23 -17.78
N GLY A 67 -8.02 -14.55 -16.94
CA GLY A 67 -8.72 -15.85 -16.98
C GLY A 67 -9.51 -16.10 -18.26
N LEU A 68 -10.15 -15.06 -18.82
CA LEU A 68 -10.83 -15.13 -20.11
C LEU A 68 -9.85 -15.36 -21.27
N SER A 69 -8.70 -14.68 -21.26
CA SER A 69 -7.65 -14.81 -22.28
C SER A 69 -6.99 -16.20 -22.23
N ALA A 70 -6.71 -16.68 -21.02
CA ALA A 70 -6.17 -18.02 -20.78
C ALA A 70 -7.16 -19.12 -21.17
N PHE A 71 -8.44 -18.98 -20.84
CA PHE A 71 -9.48 -19.92 -21.24
C PHE A 71 -9.68 -19.95 -22.76
N LEU A 72 -9.82 -18.79 -23.41
CA LEU A 72 -9.98 -18.70 -24.86
C LEU A 72 -8.75 -19.23 -25.60
N SER A 73 -7.53 -18.91 -25.12
CA SER A 73 -6.29 -19.48 -25.69
C SER A 73 -6.25 -21.00 -25.51
N THR A 74 -6.49 -21.51 -24.30
CA THR A 74 -6.42 -22.95 -24.02
C THR A 74 -7.47 -23.72 -24.81
N LEU A 75 -8.70 -23.20 -24.90
CA LEU A 75 -9.77 -23.79 -25.69
C LEU A 75 -9.41 -23.77 -27.19
N ASN A 76 -8.88 -22.65 -27.69
CA ASN A 76 -8.46 -22.51 -29.08
C ASN A 76 -7.30 -23.45 -29.42
N TYR A 77 -6.25 -23.51 -28.60
CA TYR A 77 -5.14 -24.45 -28.77
C TYR A 77 -5.60 -25.91 -28.66
N SER A 78 -6.52 -26.21 -27.76
CA SER A 78 -7.11 -27.57 -27.66
C SER A 78 -7.89 -27.93 -28.92
N LEU A 79 -8.65 -27.01 -29.50
CA LEU A 79 -9.36 -27.22 -30.77
C LEU A 79 -8.38 -27.38 -31.95
N TYR A 80 -7.29 -26.60 -32.00
CA TYR A 80 -6.23 -26.77 -33.00
C TYR A 80 -5.47 -28.09 -32.85
N ILE A 81 -5.20 -28.52 -31.62
CA ILE A 81 -4.58 -29.82 -31.33
C ILE A 81 -5.53 -30.94 -31.75
N LEU A 82 -6.82 -30.85 -31.42
CA LEU A 82 -7.83 -31.83 -31.84
C LEU A 82 -7.95 -31.90 -33.38
N ALA A 83 -7.94 -30.75 -34.06
CA ALA A 83 -7.94 -30.69 -35.53
C ALA A 83 -6.64 -31.29 -36.12
N TYR A 84 -5.47 -30.97 -35.54
CA TYR A 84 -4.19 -31.52 -35.97
C TYR A 84 -4.10 -33.04 -35.73
N VAL A 85 -4.53 -33.52 -34.56
CA VAL A 85 -4.54 -34.95 -34.21
C VAL A 85 -5.55 -35.72 -35.07
N GLN A 86 -6.69 -35.12 -35.42
CA GLN A 86 -7.65 -35.67 -36.38
C GLN A 86 -7.02 -35.88 -37.77
N THR A 87 -6.07 -35.03 -38.20
CA THR A 87 -5.35 -35.21 -39.47
C THR A 87 -4.21 -36.24 -39.43
N LYS A 88 -3.78 -36.68 -38.24
CA LYS A 88 -2.57 -37.52 -38.07
C LYS A 88 -2.81 -38.92 -37.51
N SER A 89 -3.98 -39.22 -36.94
CA SER A 89 -4.30 -40.55 -36.42
C SER A 89 -5.72 -41.00 -36.79
N ALA A 90 -5.82 -42.13 -37.51
CA ALA A 90 -7.10 -42.70 -37.95
C ALA A 90 -7.98 -43.19 -36.77
N SER A 91 -7.38 -43.62 -35.66
CA SER A 91 -8.11 -44.09 -34.47
C SER A 91 -8.72 -42.93 -33.66
N ILE A 92 -8.03 -41.79 -33.59
CA ILE A 92 -8.51 -40.58 -32.88
C ILE A 92 -9.48 -39.79 -33.76
N SER A 93 -9.33 -39.87 -35.10
CA SER A 93 -10.34 -39.38 -36.05
C SER A 93 -11.72 -40.01 -35.79
N SER A 94 -11.79 -41.30 -35.45
CA SER A 94 -13.05 -41.97 -35.06
C SER A 94 -13.67 -41.37 -33.79
N PHE A 95 -12.86 -41.06 -32.77
CA PHE A 95 -13.32 -40.45 -31.52
C PHE A 95 -13.77 -39.00 -31.73
N ALA A 96 -13.00 -38.19 -32.45
CA ALA A 96 -13.37 -36.81 -32.82
C ALA A 96 -14.63 -36.78 -33.70
N THR A 97 -14.78 -37.73 -34.63
CA THR A 97 -15.97 -37.88 -35.48
C THR A 97 -17.18 -38.31 -34.66
N LYS A 98 -17.04 -39.17 -33.65
CA LYS A 98 -18.11 -39.52 -32.70
C LYS A 98 -18.51 -38.33 -31.80
N LEU A 99 -17.54 -37.54 -31.35
CA LEU A 99 -17.78 -36.32 -30.56
C LEU A 99 -18.49 -35.24 -31.40
N LEU A 100 -18.08 -35.07 -32.66
CA LEU A 100 -18.73 -34.17 -33.63
C LEU A 100 -20.11 -34.69 -34.08
N ALA A 101 -20.30 -36.01 -34.17
CA ALA A 101 -21.59 -36.64 -34.51
C ALA A 101 -22.63 -36.53 -33.38
N LEU A 102 -22.21 -36.37 -32.11
CA LEU A 102 -23.10 -36.02 -31.00
C LEU A 102 -23.74 -34.62 -31.16
N VAL A 103 -23.09 -33.73 -31.92
CA VAL A 103 -23.53 -32.34 -32.12
C VAL A 103 -24.09 -32.11 -33.53
N ARG A 104 -23.70 -32.94 -34.52
CA ARG A 104 -24.16 -32.87 -35.92
C ARG A 104 -25.05 -34.06 -36.30
N PRO A 105 -26.36 -33.87 -36.52
CA PRO A 105 -27.10 -34.65 -37.50
C PRO A 105 -26.83 -34.07 -38.90
N ALA A 106 -26.46 -34.95 -39.84
CA ALA A 106 -26.17 -34.71 -41.25
C ALA A 106 -26.71 -33.38 -41.81
N CYS A 107 -25.80 -32.44 -42.08
CA CYS A 107 -26.11 -31.18 -42.75
C CYS A 107 -25.22 -31.08 -43.99
N ASP A 108 -25.85 -30.78 -45.12
CA ASP A 108 -25.25 -30.60 -46.45
C ASP A 108 -24.14 -29.53 -46.44
N ASP A 109 -22.96 -29.87 -46.95
CA ASP A 109 -21.74 -29.04 -46.93
C ASP A 109 -21.77 -27.84 -47.92
N THR A 110 -22.94 -27.41 -48.41
CA THR A 110 -23.03 -26.43 -49.51
C THR A 110 -23.62 -25.07 -49.16
N LYS A 111 -23.68 -24.65 -47.89
CA LYS A 111 -24.16 -23.29 -47.55
C LYS A 111 -23.36 -22.62 -46.45
N ILE A 112 -22.30 -21.92 -46.86
CA ILE A 112 -21.86 -20.69 -46.18
C ILE A 112 -22.15 -19.53 -47.13
N PRO A 113 -23.03 -18.60 -46.74
CA PRO A 113 -22.92 -17.23 -47.18
C PRO A 113 -22.80 -16.32 -45.97
N ALA A 114 -21.57 -15.95 -45.64
CA ALA A 114 -21.35 -14.68 -44.97
C ALA A 114 -21.62 -13.56 -46.00
N THR A 115 -22.17 -12.46 -45.51
CA THR A 115 -22.26 -11.16 -46.19
C THR A 115 -23.25 -11.06 -47.36
N THR A 116 -24.51 -10.76 -47.04
CA THR A 116 -25.31 -9.84 -47.86
C THR A 116 -25.40 -8.52 -47.12
N LEU A 117 -24.46 -7.60 -47.42
CA LEU A 117 -24.69 -6.16 -47.44
C LEU A 117 -23.45 -5.51 -48.06
N VAL A 118 -23.72 -4.61 -49.00
CA VAL A 118 -22.81 -3.79 -49.81
C VAL A 118 -22.27 -4.50 -51.06
N GLY A 119 -22.99 -4.30 -52.16
CA GLY A 119 -22.49 -4.56 -53.50
C GLY A 119 -21.46 -3.53 -53.94
N ASN A 120 -20.55 -4.00 -54.81
CA ASN A 120 -19.62 -3.25 -55.66
C ASN A 120 -18.81 -2.12 -54.99
N GLY A 121 -17.67 -2.50 -54.42
CA GLY A 121 -16.60 -1.57 -54.04
C GLY A 121 -15.76 -2.17 -52.92
N THR A 122 -14.45 -2.20 -53.08
CA THR A 122 -13.48 -2.68 -52.09
C THR A 122 -13.84 -2.20 -50.68
N VAL A 123 -14.05 -3.14 -49.75
CA VAL A 123 -14.39 -2.84 -48.35
C VAL A 123 -13.25 -2.01 -47.75
N PRO A 124 -13.51 -0.78 -47.25
CA PRO A 124 -12.49 0.03 -46.61
C PRO A 124 -11.85 -0.76 -45.45
N PRO A 125 -10.53 -0.65 -45.23
CA PRO A 125 -9.83 -1.38 -44.15
C PRO A 125 -10.51 -1.23 -42.78
N MET A 126 -11.10 -0.05 -42.51
CA MET A 126 -11.86 0.23 -41.29
C MET A 126 -13.17 -0.55 -41.18
N VAL A 127 -13.85 -0.82 -42.29
CA VAL A 127 -15.08 -1.63 -42.32
C VAL A 127 -14.72 -3.11 -42.19
N ALA A 128 -13.64 -3.56 -42.83
CA ALA A 128 -13.12 -4.92 -42.67
C ALA A 128 -12.65 -5.17 -41.23
N LEU A 129 -11.97 -4.19 -40.62
CA LEU A 129 -11.57 -4.20 -39.22
C LEU A 129 -12.78 -4.18 -38.28
N ALA A 130 -13.80 -3.36 -38.55
CA ALA A 130 -15.04 -3.34 -37.77
C ALA A 130 -15.79 -4.68 -37.85
N VAL A 131 -15.81 -5.34 -39.01
CA VAL A 131 -16.38 -6.69 -39.18
C VAL A 131 -15.56 -7.74 -38.42
N LEU A 132 -14.22 -7.64 -38.47
CA LEU A 132 -13.32 -8.53 -37.73
C LEU A 132 -13.49 -8.37 -36.20
N ILE A 133 -13.51 -7.13 -35.70
CA ILE A 133 -13.76 -6.79 -34.30
C ILE A 133 -15.17 -7.23 -33.88
N SER A 134 -16.17 -7.07 -34.74
CA SER A 134 -17.54 -7.51 -34.50
C SER A 134 -17.62 -9.03 -34.32
N LYS A 135 -16.94 -9.82 -35.16
CA LYS A 135 -16.83 -11.29 -35.04
C LYS A 135 -16.11 -11.72 -33.76
N ALA A 136 -15.03 -11.03 -33.39
CA ALA A 136 -14.34 -11.27 -32.12
C ALA A 136 -15.24 -10.97 -30.92
N ARG A 137 -16.02 -9.87 -30.98
CA ARG A 137 -17.00 -9.49 -29.95
C ARG A 137 -18.15 -10.48 -29.83
N THR A 138 -18.66 -11.02 -30.94
CA THR A 138 -19.71 -12.06 -30.91
C THR A 138 -19.20 -13.37 -30.33
N THR A 139 -17.94 -13.73 -30.61
CA THR A 139 -17.28 -14.90 -30.01
C THR A 139 -17.09 -14.74 -28.49
N LEU A 140 -16.79 -13.53 -28.02
CA LEU A 140 -16.75 -13.19 -26.59
C LEU A 140 -18.13 -13.22 -25.92
N ARG A 141 -19.20 -12.85 -26.64
CA ARG A 141 -20.59 -12.87 -26.13
C ARG A 141 -21.17 -14.27 -25.91
N LEU A 142 -20.65 -15.30 -26.58
CA LEU A 142 -21.08 -16.70 -26.36
C LEU A 142 -20.97 -17.11 -24.88
N PHE A 143 -19.99 -16.57 -24.14
CA PHE A 143 -19.78 -16.86 -22.72
C PHE A 143 -20.53 -15.92 -21.77
N GLY A 144 -21.34 -14.98 -22.28
CA GLY A 144 -22.13 -14.03 -21.48
C GLY A 144 -23.25 -14.66 -20.65
N LEU A 145 -23.63 -15.91 -20.94
CA LEU A 145 -24.66 -16.64 -20.18
C LEU A 145 -24.22 -17.03 -18.77
N PHE A 146 -22.93 -17.29 -18.55
CA PHE A 146 -22.39 -17.68 -17.24
C PHE A 146 -22.63 -16.62 -16.14
N PRO A 147 -22.27 -15.33 -16.34
CA PRO A 147 -22.54 -14.29 -15.35
C PRO A 147 -24.03 -13.98 -15.21
N LEU A 148 -24.82 -14.04 -16.30
CA LEU A 148 -26.28 -13.82 -16.25
C LEU A 148 -27.00 -14.93 -15.49
N TYR A 149 -26.57 -16.18 -15.64
CA TYR A 149 -27.05 -17.31 -14.85
C TYR A 149 -26.74 -17.12 -13.37
N ALA A 150 -25.50 -16.76 -13.03
CA ALA A 150 -25.10 -16.50 -11.64
C ALA A 150 -25.93 -15.38 -11.00
N TRP A 151 -26.21 -14.31 -11.76
CA TRP A 151 -27.06 -13.22 -11.30
C TRP A 151 -28.51 -13.66 -11.09
N LEU A 152 -29.11 -14.36 -12.06
CA LEU A 152 -30.47 -14.87 -11.96
C LEU A 152 -30.62 -15.87 -10.80
N ARG A 153 -29.64 -16.75 -10.61
CA ARG A 153 -29.57 -17.72 -9.50
C ARG A 153 -29.50 -17.05 -8.14
N SER A 154 -28.73 -15.95 -8.03
CA SER A 154 -28.64 -15.13 -6.82
C SER A 154 -29.93 -14.36 -6.52
N LEU A 155 -30.71 -14.02 -7.54
CA LEU A 155 -32.02 -13.38 -7.34
C LEU A 155 -33.10 -14.41 -6.98
N ALA A 156 -32.99 -15.63 -7.51
CA ALA A 156 -33.93 -16.72 -7.22
C ALA A 156 -33.91 -17.19 -5.76
N SER A 157 -32.88 -16.86 -4.96
CA SER A 157 -32.85 -17.12 -3.52
C SER A 157 -33.70 -16.16 -2.68
N GLY A 158 -34.40 -15.20 -3.31
CA GLY A 158 -35.26 -14.23 -2.66
C GLY A 158 -34.57 -12.91 -2.30
N PRO A 159 -35.33 -11.89 -1.87
CA PRO A 159 -34.78 -10.58 -1.50
C PRO A 159 -33.95 -10.67 -0.22
N LYS A 160 -32.83 -9.94 -0.17
CA LYS A 160 -32.02 -9.79 1.05
C LYS A 160 -32.83 -9.10 2.14
N ALA A 161 -32.56 -9.40 3.42
CA ALA A 161 -33.20 -8.73 4.54
C ALA A 161 -33.02 -7.20 4.44
N GLY A 162 -34.13 -6.45 4.51
CA GLY A 162 -34.13 -4.99 4.36
C GLY A 162 -34.10 -4.47 2.90
N ALA A 163 -34.09 -5.34 1.89
CA ALA A 163 -34.14 -4.93 0.49
C ALA A 163 -35.57 -4.62 0.00
N ASP A 164 -35.69 -3.66 -0.93
CA ASP A 164 -36.98 -3.31 -1.52
C ASP A 164 -37.49 -4.42 -2.46
N VAL A 165 -38.70 -4.92 -2.18
CA VAL A 165 -39.32 -6.03 -2.91
C VAL A 165 -39.59 -5.66 -4.38
N VAL A 166 -39.87 -4.38 -4.67
CA VAL A 166 -40.12 -3.92 -6.03
C VAL A 166 -38.82 -3.90 -6.84
N LEU A 167 -37.72 -3.36 -6.29
CA LEU A 167 -36.39 -3.44 -6.91
C LEU A 167 -35.95 -4.88 -7.16
N HIS A 168 -36.21 -5.79 -6.24
CA HIS A 168 -35.92 -7.21 -6.42
C HIS A 168 -36.69 -7.83 -7.60
N ARG A 169 -37.98 -7.53 -7.75
CA ARG A 169 -38.79 -7.98 -8.88
C ARG A 169 -38.33 -7.38 -10.21
N ILE A 170 -37.97 -6.10 -10.22
CA ILE A 170 -37.40 -5.44 -11.41
C ILE A 170 -36.08 -6.11 -11.80
N ALA A 171 -35.19 -6.38 -10.85
CA ALA A 171 -33.93 -7.06 -11.10
C ALA A 171 -34.13 -8.50 -11.63
N LEU A 172 -35.13 -9.23 -11.11
CA LEU A 172 -35.46 -10.58 -11.59
C LEU A 172 -35.96 -10.55 -13.04
N LEU A 173 -36.84 -9.59 -13.36
CA LEU A 173 -37.34 -9.39 -14.73
C LEU A 173 -36.21 -8.99 -15.68
N GLN A 174 -35.32 -8.10 -15.23
CA GLN A 174 -34.17 -7.62 -16.00
C GLN A 174 -33.18 -8.75 -16.29
N ALA A 175 -32.77 -9.49 -15.26
CA ALA A 175 -31.86 -10.63 -15.39
C ALA A 175 -32.45 -11.70 -16.31
N SER A 176 -33.75 -12.00 -16.18
CA SER A 176 -34.45 -12.96 -17.05
C SER A 176 -34.49 -12.49 -18.51
N SER A 177 -34.70 -11.19 -18.73
CA SER A 177 -34.75 -10.58 -20.06
C SER A 177 -33.39 -10.62 -20.76
N TYR A 178 -32.30 -10.27 -20.06
CA TYR A 178 -30.94 -10.36 -20.63
C TYR A 178 -30.48 -11.80 -20.80
N PHE A 179 -30.83 -12.70 -19.89
CA PHE A 179 -30.55 -14.12 -20.05
C PHE A 179 -31.24 -14.68 -21.30
N THR A 180 -32.52 -14.35 -21.51
CA THR A 180 -33.29 -14.76 -22.69
C THR A 180 -32.70 -14.16 -23.98
N PHE A 181 -32.32 -12.88 -23.96
CA PHE A 181 -31.62 -12.24 -25.08
C PHE A 181 -30.33 -13.00 -25.44
N GLN A 182 -29.44 -13.18 -24.47
CA GLN A 182 -28.14 -13.81 -24.72
C GLN A 182 -28.28 -15.27 -25.16
N ALA A 183 -29.27 -16.00 -24.62
CA ALA A 183 -29.53 -17.38 -25.01
C ALA A 183 -30.00 -17.48 -26.47
N LEU A 184 -30.96 -16.65 -26.87
CA LEU A 184 -31.49 -16.64 -28.24
C LEU A 184 -30.46 -16.11 -29.25
N GLU A 185 -29.66 -15.11 -28.88
CA GLU A 185 -28.54 -14.60 -29.70
C GLU A 185 -27.48 -15.69 -29.92
N ASN A 186 -27.08 -16.40 -28.86
CA ASN A 186 -26.10 -17.50 -28.95
C ASN A 186 -26.60 -18.66 -29.81
N VAL A 187 -27.85 -19.09 -29.63
CA VAL A 187 -28.45 -20.18 -30.44
C VAL A 187 -28.51 -19.80 -31.91
N SER A 188 -28.89 -18.56 -32.21
CA SER A 188 -28.97 -18.06 -33.60
C SER A 188 -27.57 -17.95 -34.23
N LEU A 189 -26.58 -17.43 -33.49
CA LEU A 189 -25.19 -17.32 -33.94
C LEU A 189 -24.57 -18.70 -34.23
N LEU A 190 -24.81 -19.68 -33.35
CA LEU A 190 -24.32 -21.05 -33.52
C LEU A 190 -25.02 -21.77 -34.68
N ALA A 191 -26.29 -21.47 -34.95
CA ALA A 191 -27.00 -22.00 -36.12
C ALA A 191 -26.49 -21.40 -37.43
N ASP A 192 -26.29 -20.08 -37.47
CA ASP A 192 -25.70 -19.38 -38.63
C ASP A 192 -24.25 -19.83 -38.90
N SER A 193 -23.54 -20.27 -37.86
CA SER A 193 -22.17 -20.81 -37.95
C SER A 193 -22.12 -22.31 -38.28
N GLY A 194 -23.26 -22.96 -38.52
CA GLY A 194 -23.34 -24.38 -38.88
C GLY A 194 -23.02 -25.36 -37.73
N VAL A 195 -23.02 -24.87 -36.48
CA VAL A 195 -22.77 -25.66 -35.26
C VAL A 195 -24.07 -26.25 -34.72
N VAL A 196 -25.19 -25.51 -34.81
CA VAL A 196 -26.52 -25.94 -34.35
C VAL A 196 -27.40 -26.32 -35.55
N SER A 197 -28.09 -27.45 -35.48
CA SER A 197 -28.94 -27.94 -36.58
C SER A 197 -30.10 -26.98 -36.89
N PRO A 198 -30.44 -26.75 -38.18
CA PRO A 198 -31.63 -26.00 -38.59
C PRO A 198 -32.96 -26.55 -38.02
N ARG A 199 -32.98 -27.82 -37.58
CA ARG A 199 -34.14 -28.40 -36.89
C ARG A 199 -34.45 -27.72 -35.56
N ILE A 200 -33.42 -27.36 -34.78
CA ILE A 200 -33.58 -26.67 -33.49
C ILE A 200 -34.17 -25.26 -33.69
N ILE A 201 -33.71 -24.56 -34.73
CA ILE A 201 -34.29 -23.26 -35.12
C ILE A 201 -35.73 -23.43 -35.59
N SER A 202 -36.04 -24.46 -36.37
CA SER A 202 -37.41 -24.73 -36.81
C SER A 202 -38.37 -25.00 -35.64
N THR A 203 -37.89 -25.66 -34.57
CA THR A 203 -38.68 -25.88 -33.36
C THR A 203 -38.95 -24.57 -32.61
N LEU A 204 -37.94 -23.71 -32.48
CA LEU A 204 -38.07 -22.40 -31.82
C LEU A 204 -38.86 -21.38 -32.66
N ASN A 205 -38.87 -21.54 -33.99
CA ASN A 205 -39.44 -20.59 -34.95
C ASN A 205 -40.66 -21.15 -35.71
N ARG A 206 -41.44 -22.04 -35.07
CA ARG A 206 -42.73 -22.57 -35.58
C ARG A 206 -42.64 -23.10 -37.03
N GLY A 207 -41.60 -23.86 -37.34
CA GLY A 207 -41.39 -24.51 -38.64
C GLY A 207 -40.50 -23.74 -39.63
N ASP A 208 -40.12 -22.49 -39.34
CA ASP A 208 -39.21 -21.72 -40.19
C ASP A 208 -37.74 -21.97 -39.80
N THR A 209 -36.91 -22.33 -40.77
CA THR A 209 -35.50 -22.68 -40.57
C THR A 209 -34.59 -21.45 -40.53
N LYS A 210 -35.11 -20.25 -40.82
CA LYS A 210 -34.34 -19.00 -40.77
C LYS A 210 -34.21 -18.45 -39.34
N THR A 211 -33.04 -17.92 -39.01
CA THR A 211 -32.71 -17.35 -37.69
C THR A 211 -33.25 -15.95 -37.47
N ALA A 212 -33.66 -15.23 -38.53
CA ALA A 212 -34.09 -13.83 -38.47
C ALA A 212 -35.21 -13.56 -37.43
N ARG A 213 -36.21 -14.43 -37.33
CA ARG A 213 -37.29 -14.26 -36.34
C ARG A 213 -36.82 -14.53 -34.91
N VAL A 214 -35.85 -15.43 -34.72
CA VAL A 214 -35.27 -15.73 -33.41
C VAL A 214 -34.42 -14.56 -32.91
N TYR A 215 -33.64 -13.93 -33.78
CA TYR A 215 -32.93 -12.67 -33.47
C TYR A 215 -33.89 -11.55 -33.07
N LEU A 216 -35.01 -11.40 -33.78
CA LEU A 216 -36.03 -10.41 -33.44
C LEU A 216 -36.57 -10.62 -32.01
N TRP A 217 -36.85 -11.87 -31.61
CA TRP A 217 -37.26 -12.20 -30.24
C TRP A 217 -36.13 -11.94 -29.22
N ALA A 218 -34.88 -12.22 -29.58
CA ALA A 218 -33.71 -11.86 -28.77
C ALA A 218 -33.68 -10.34 -28.51
N TYR A 219 -33.77 -9.52 -29.57
CA TYR A 219 -33.73 -8.06 -29.45
C TYR A 219 -34.93 -7.47 -28.69
N ARG A 220 -36.11 -8.10 -28.77
CA ARG A 220 -37.26 -7.76 -27.90
C ARG A 220 -37.00 -8.07 -26.43
N ALA A 221 -36.34 -9.18 -26.13
CA ALA A 221 -35.91 -9.48 -24.77
C ALA A 221 -34.85 -8.49 -24.27
N TRP A 222 -33.93 -8.06 -25.15
CA TRP A 222 -32.96 -7.01 -24.84
C TRP A 222 -33.62 -5.66 -24.54
N LEU A 223 -34.61 -5.27 -25.34
CA LEU A 223 -35.44 -4.08 -25.08
C LEU A 223 -36.17 -4.18 -23.73
N GLY A 224 -36.67 -5.36 -23.36
CA GLY A 224 -37.25 -5.62 -22.04
C GLY A 224 -36.24 -5.38 -20.90
N GLY A 225 -35.00 -5.84 -21.07
CA GLY A 225 -33.92 -5.61 -20.11
C GLY A 225 -33.54 -4.13 -19.97
N VAL A 226 -33.37 -3.41 -21.08
CA VAL A 226 -33.08 -1.96 -21.07
C VAL A 226 -34.25 -1.17 -20.48
N SER A 227 -35.49 -1.56 -20.74
CA SER A 227 -36.67 -0.93 -20.13
C SER A 227 -36.70 -1.10 -18.60
N CYS A 228 -36.18 -2.23 -18.09
CA CYS A 228 -36.06 -2.45 -16.65
C CYS A 228 -35.05 -1.52 -15.97
N ASP A 229 -34.02 -1.03 -16.69
CA ASP A 229 -33.10 -0.02 -16.14
C ASP A 229 -33.85 1.26 -15.76
N PHE A 230 -34.76 1.73 -16.61
CA PHE A 230 -35.58 2.90 -16.29
C PHE A 230 -36.52 2.66 -15.12
N LEU A 231 -37.15 1.48 -15.04
CA LEU A 231 -37.99 1.11 -13.89
C LEU A 231 -37.19 1.06 -12.58
N ARG A 232 -35.97 0.51 -12.63
CA ARG A 232 -35.04 0.47 -11.51
C ARG A 232 -34.65 1.89 -11.07
N LEU A 233 -34.21 2.72 -12.01
CA LEU A 233 -33.78 4.10 -11.75
C LEU A 233 -34.91 4.96 -11.17
N MET A 234 -36.14 4.84 -11.69
CA MET A 234 -37.31 5.52 -11.14
C MET A 234 -37.60 5.09 -9.69
N ARG A 235 -37.47 3.78 -9.39
CA ARG A 235 -37.71 3.27 -8.03
C ARG A 235 -36.60 3.67 -7.06
N GLU A 236 -35.34 3.61 -7.48
CA GLU A 236 -34.19 4.08 -6.69
C GLU A 236 -34.33 5.57 -6.35
N TRP A 237 -34.67 6.41 -7.33
CA TRP A 237 -34.93 7.83 -7.12
C TRP A 237 -36.08 8.07 -6.13
N GLN A 238 -37.18 7.32 -6.25
CA GLN A 238 -38.31 7.42 -5.33
C GLN A 238 -37.92 7.06 -3.88
N LEU A 239 -37.12 6.01 -3.69
CA LEU A 239 -36.68 5.57 -2.37
C LEU A 239 -35.73 6.59 -1.74
N GLU A 240 -34.79 7.13 -2.51
CA GLU A 240 -33.85 8.13 -2.01
C GLU A 240 -34.53 9.47 -1.74
N GLY A 241 -35.49 9.88 -2.59
CA GLY A 241 -36.34 11.05 -2.33
C GLY A 241 -37.12 10.95 -1.03
N ARG A 242 -37.68 9.77 -0.71
CA ARG A 242 -38.35 9.54 0.59
C ARG A 242 -37.37 9.62 1.77
N ARG A 243 -36.16 9.08 1.61
CA ARG A 243 -35.10 9.18 2.63
C ARG A 243 -34.69 10.63 2.85
N ARG A 244 -34.51 11.42 1.78
CA ARG A 244 -34.20 12.86 1.86
C ARG A 244 -35.27 13.63 2.63
N VAL A 245 -36.56 13.37 2.38
CA VAL A 245 -37.67 14.01 3.12
C VAL A 245 -37.68 13.61 4.60
N VAL A 246 -37.53 12.32 4.92
CA VAL A 246 -37.45 11.85 6.31
C VAL A 246 -36.23 12.45 7.03
N ARG A 247 -35.10 12.58 6.34
CA ARG A 247 -33.89 13.24 6.87
C ARG A 247 -34.13 14.72 7.15
N GLN A 248 -34.74 15.46 6.22
CA GLN A 248 -35.10 16.86 6.43
C GLN A 248 -36.03 17.05 7.64
N GLN A 249 -36.96 16.11 7.85
CA GLN A 249 -37.81 16.11 9.03
C GLN A 249 -37.03 15.82 10.32
N MET A 250 -36.07 14.89 10.31
CA MET A 250 -35.20 14.61 11.47
C MET A 250 -34.29 15.79 11.83
N VAL A 251 -33.78 16.54 10.84
CA VAL A 251 -33.04 17.80 11.09
C VAL A 251 -33.96 18.84 11.71
N ALA A 252 -35.17 19.01 11.17
CA ALA A 252 -36.16 19.95 11.71
C ALA A 252 -36.58 19.61 13.15
N ASP A 253 -36.60 18.31 13.50
CA ASP A 253 -36.87 17.79 14.84
C ASP A 253 -35.65 17.81 15.78
N GLY A 254 -34.51 18.39 15.36
CA GLY A 254 -33.31 18.56 16.18
C GLY A 254 -32.51 17.29 16.47
N ARG A 255 -32.68 16.23 15.66
CA ARG A 255 -31.94 14.97 15.80
C ARG A 255 -30.63 15.02 15.02
N ALA A 256 -29.55 14.51 15.62
CA ALA A 256 -28.23 14.45 14.99
C ALA A 256 -28.25 13.54 13.74
N ILE A 257 -27.59 14.00 12.68
CA ILE A 257 -27.43 13.30 11.41
C ILE A 257 -25.92 13.14 11.12
N ALA A 258 -25.50 12.01 10.54
CA ALA A 258 -24.09 11.68 10.34
C ALA A 258 -23.35 12.64 9.39
N GLU A 259 -22.06 12.87 9.65
CA GLU A 259 -21.22 13.95 9.10
C GLU A 259 -20.76 13.79 7.63
N TYR A 260 -21.06 12.67 6.97
CA TYR A 260 -20.61 12.35 5.59
C TYR A 260 -21.75 12.22 4.55
N GLN A 261 -22.91 12.79 4.84
CA GLN A 261 -24.12 12.51 4.06
C GLN A 261 -24.22 13.27 2.73
N ASP A 262 -23.65 14.46 2.63
CA ASP A 262 -23.63 15.23 1.38
C ASP A 262 -22.78 14.53 0.30
N GLU A 263 -21.69 13.89 0.72
CA GLU A 263 -20.85 13.10 -0.17
C GLU A 263 -21.58 11.82 -0.64
N ALA A 264 -22.36 11.20 0.24
CA ALA A 264 -23.16 10.02 -0.10
C ALA A 264 -24.29 10.36 -1.09
N ASP A 265 -24.95 11.51 -0.92
CA ASP A 265 -25.96 12.01 -1.86
C ASP A 265 -25.33 12.36 -3.22
N ARG A 266 -24.17 13.02 -3.22
CA ARG A 266 -23.42 13.31 -4.46
C ARG A 266 -23.00 12.04 -5.20
N LYS A 267 -22.52 11.02 -4.48
CA LYS A 267 -22.15 9.72 -5.06
C LYS A 267 -23.37 8.99 -5.62
N PHE A 268 -24.51 9.04 -4.92
CA PHE A 268 -25.77 8.49 -5.43
C PHE A 268 -26.21 9.19 -6.71
N ASP A 269 -26.22 10.52 -6.74
CA ASP A 269 -26.66 11.31 -7.89
C ASP A 269 -25.75 11.07 -9.11
N ALA A 270 -24.43 11.03 -8.92
CA ALA A 270 -23.46 10.75 -9.98
C ALA A 270 -23.63 9.34 -10.57
N ARG A 271 -23.81 8.33 -9.71
CA ARG A 271 -24.07 6.95 -10.14
C ARG A 271 -25.40 6.85 -10.88
N TRP A 272 -26.46 7.44 -10.33
CA TRP A 272 -27.80 7.41 -10.92
C TRP A 272 -27.81 8.06 -12.30
N TRP A 273 -27.16 9.23 -12.44
CA TRP A 273 -27.07 9.94 -13.72
C TRP A 273 -26.33 9.12 -14.77
N THR A 274 -25.23 8.47 -14.38
CA THR A 274 -24.47 7.62 -15.28
C THR A 274 -25.28 6.43 -15.78
N ASP A 275 -25.96 5.73 -14.88
CA ASP A 275 -26.82 4.60 -15.24
C ASP A 275 -27.97 5.06 -16.16
N PHE A 276 -28.53 6.25 -15.93
CA PHE A 276 -29.56 6.85 -16.78
C PHE A 276 -29.05 7.17 -18.18
N VAL A 277 -27.86 7.77 -18.31
CA VAL A 277 -27.23 8.07 -19.61
C VAL A 277 -26.93 6.78 -20.36
N ILE A 278 -26.43 5.74 -19.69
CA ILE A 278 -26.16 4.43 -20.31
C ILE A 278 -27.45 3.79 -20.82
N ALA A 279 -28.52 3.76 -20.02
CA ALA A 279 -29.80 3.21 -20.43
C ALA A 279 -30.39 3.99 -21.61
N SER A 280 -30.30 5.33 -21.58
CA SER A 280 -30.77 6.23 -22.63
C SER A 280 -29.97 6.10 -23.93
N ALA A 281 -28.65 5.86 -23.84
CA ALA A 281 -27.80 5.64 -25.00
C ALA A 281 -28.13 4.33 -25.72
N TRP A 282 -28.48 3.27 -24.99
CA TRP A 282 -28.82 1.97 -25.57
C TRP A 282 -30.27 1.82 -26.01
N MET A 283 -31.19 2.62 -25.47
CA MET A 283 -32.62 2.54 -25.77
C MET A 283 -32.97 2.68 -27.26
N PRO A 284 -32.42 3.65 -28.02
CA PRO A 284 -32.68 3.76 -29.46
C PRO A 284 -32.25 2.50 -30.24
N MET A 285 -31.14 1.87 -29.82
CA MET A 285 -30.62 0.68 -30.47
C MET A 285 -31.49 -0.55 -30.14
N ALA A 286 -31.93 -0.69 -28.89
CA ALA A 286 -32.87 -1.74 -28.51
C ALA A 286 -34.20 -1.62 -29.26
N LEU A 287 -34.72 -0.40 -29.41
CA LEU A 287 -35.92 -0.13 -30.19
C LEU A 287 -35.73 -0.46 -31.67
N HIS A 288 -34.64 0.01 -32.29
CA HIS A 288 -34.34 -0.24 -33.69
C HIS A 288 -34.34 -1.74 -34.04
N TYR A 289 -33.61 -2.55 -33.26
CA TYR A 289 -33.47 -3.98 -33.52
C TYR A 289 -34.68 -4.83 -33.12
N SER A 290 -35.59 -4.28 -32.29
CA SER A 290 -36.83 -4.96 -31.88
C SER A 290 -37.99 -4.82 -32.89
N SER A 291 -37.82 -3.99 -33.93
CA SER A 291 -38.85 -3.67 -34.94
C SER A 291 -38.84 -4.62 -36.14
N GLU A 292 -40.03 -5.00 -36.63
CA GLU A 292 -40.19 -5.89 -37.79
C GLU A 292 -40.02 -5.17 -39.14
N THR A 293 -40.10 -3.83 -39.17
CA THR A 293 -40.19 -3.01 -40.41
C THR A 293 -38.86 -2.50 -40.94
N GLY A 294 -37.73 -3.13 -40.59
CA GLY A 294 -36.39 -2.67 -40.98
C GLY A 294 -35.80 -1.60 -40.06
N GLY A 295 -36.39 -1.41 -38.87
CA GLY A 295 -35.89 -0.53 -37.82
C GLY A 295 -36.30 0.94 -37.98
N VAL A 296 -35.66 1.82 -37.20
CA VAL A 296 -35.88 3.28 -37.22
C VAL A 296 -35.43 3.89 -38.57
N PRO A 297 -36.25 4.70 -39.26
CA PRO A 297 -35.87 5.37 -40.51
C PRO A 297 -34.60 6.22 -40.37
N GLY A 298 -33.65 6.08 -41.29
CA GLY A 298 -32.37 6.83 -41.27
C GLY A 298 -31.26 6.22 -40.41
N TRP A 299 -31.49 5.05 -39.82
CA TRP A 299 -30.49 4.34 -39.02
C TRP A 299 -29.34 3.78 -39.88
N ASN A 300 -28.10 3.97 -39.42
CA ASN A 300 -26.90 3.47 -40.09
C ASN A 300 -25.84 3.06 -39.05
N LEU A 301 -24.74 2.43 -39.48
CA LEU A 301 -23.66 1.99 -38.59
C LEU A 301 -23.05 3.10 -37.73
N GLY A 302 -23.09 4.36 -38.20
CA GLY A 302 -22.65 5.54 -37.44
C GLY A 302 -23.45 5.76 -36.17
N TRP A 303 -24.78 5.58 -36.20
CA TRP A 303 -25.64 5.70 -35.01
C TRP A 303 -25.34 4.65 -33.94
N MET A 304 -24.99 3.42 -34.35
CA MET A 304 -24.51 2.40 -33.40
C MET A 304 -23.17 2.79 -32.77
N GLY A 305 -22.26 3.38 -33.55
CA GLY A 305 -21.01 3.93 -33.06
C GLY A 305 -21.24 5.04 -32.04
N VAL A 306 -22.18 5.95 -32.29
CA VAL A 306 -22.56 7.03 -31.38
C VAL A 306 -23.18 6.49 -30.08
N CYS A 307 -24.16 5.58 -30.15
CA CYS A 307 -24.74 4.95 -28.96
C CYS A 307 -23.68 4.23 -28.10
N GLY A 308 -22.78 3.50 -28.75
CA GLY A 308 -21.66 2.83 -28.08
C GLY A 308 -20.65 3.79 -27.47
N LEU A 309 -20.38 4.92 -28.13
CA LEU A 309 -19.50 5.97 -27.63
C LEU A 309 -20.14 6.70 -26.45
N VAL A 310 -21.42 7.08 -26.50
CA VAL A 310 -22.10 7.72 -25.37
C VAL A 310 -22.17 6.79 -24.15
N ALA A 311 -22.52 5.52 -24.35
CA ALA A 311 -22.53 4.54 -23.26
C ALA A 311 -21.11 4.22 -22.72
N GLY A 312 -20.12 4.19 -23.61
CA GLY A 312 -18.71 3.98 -23.28
C GLY A 312 -18.10 5.17 -22.53
N SER A 313 -18.39 6.39 -22.96
CA SER A 313 -17.96 7.64 -22.33
C SER A 313 -18.67 7.87 -21.00
N ALA A 314 -19.93 7.45 -20.83
CA ALA A 314 -20.62 7.52 -19.54
C ALA A 314 -20.02 6.56 -18.49
N ARG A 315 -19.67 5.33 -18.89
CA ARG A 315 -18.85 4.43 -18.04
C ARG A 315 -17.43 4.96 -17.84
N GLY A 316 -16.91 5.61 -18.89
CA GLY A 316 -15.71 6.40 -18.88
C GLY A 316 -15.77 7.45 -17.79
N LEU A 317 -16.84 8.22 -17.63
CA LEU A 317 -16.94 9.30 -16.62
C LEU A 317 -16.89 8.82 -15.15
N ILE A 318 -17.23 7.56 -14.84
CA ILE A 318 -17.01 6.98 -13.49
C ILE A 318 -15.61 6.34 -13.36
N ASN A 319 -15.03 5.85 -14.45
CA ASN A 319 -13.62 5.39 -14.47
C ASN A 319 -12.61 6.54 -14.74
N ASN A 320 -13.08 7.70 -15.19
CA ASN A 320 -12.33 8.87 -15.63
C ASN A 320 -12.36 10.02 -14.62
N ASP A 321 -12.86 9.77 -13.41
CA ASP A 321 -12.23 10.38 -12.22
C ASP A 321 -10.73 9.97 -12.12
N SER A 322 -10.19 9.19 -13.07
CA SER A 322 -8.74 8.96 -13.22
C SER A 322 -8.16 9.11 -14.65
N ASN A 323 -8.91 9.67 -15.61
CA ASN A 323 -8.39 9.80 -17.00
C ASN A 323 -8.74 11.15 -17.67
N GLY A 324 -9.28 12.08 -16.90
CA GLY A 324 -9.08 13.52 -17.10
C GLY A 324 -8.34 14.18 -15.92
N GLU A 325 -8.15 13.47 -14.81
CA GLU A 325 -7.39 13.94 -13.65
C GLU A 325 -5.93 13.47 -13.79
N GLY A 326 -4.99 14.37 -13.55
CA GLY A 326 -3.56 14.08 -13.61
C GLY A 326 -3.09 13.01 -12.62
N PHE A 327 -1.80 12.67 -12.65
CA PHE A 327 -1.19 11.79 -11.65
C PHE A 327 -1.29 12.43 -10.25
N ASN A 328 -1.96 11.77 -9.32
CA ASN A 328 -2.09 12.23 -7.93
C ASN A 328 -1.01 11.59 -7.05
N ILE A 329 -0.21 12.41 -6.35
CA ILE A 329 0.87 11.93 -5.47
C ILE A 329 0.37 11.40 -4.12
N VAL A 330 -0.86 11.74 -3.71
CA VAL A 330 -1.43 11.34 -2.42
C VAL A 330 -1.83 9.88 -2.45
N GLU A 331 -1.33 9.10 -1.51
CA GLU A 331 -1.52 7.64 -1.43
C GLU A 331 -1.01 6.85 -2.67
N ALA A 332 -0.29 7.49 -3.60
CA ALA A 332 0.32 6.80 -4.73
C ALA A 332 1.40 5.81 -4.26
N SER A 333 1.40 4.63 -4.87
CA SER A 333 2.43 3.60 -4.65
C SER A 333 3.71 3.92 -5.40
N ILE A 334 4.83 3.31 -5.03
CA ILE A 334 6.11 3.42 -5.76
C ILE A 334 5.93 3.00 -7.23
N ASP A 335 5.08 2.01 -7.49
CA ASP A 335 4.75 1.56 -8.85
C ASP A 335 3.99 2.63 -9.65
N ASP A 336 3.07 3.36 -9.03
CA ASP A 336 2.35 4.47 -9.68
C ASP A 336 3.29 5.62 -10.02
N HIS A 337 4.18 5.99 -9.09
CA HIS A 337 5.25 6.97 -9.35
C HIS A 337 6.14 6.54 -10.51
N ARG A 338 6.59 5.27 -10.50
CA ARG A 338 7.45 4.71 -11.55
C ARG A 338 6.76 4.73 -12.90
N LYS A 339 5.47 4.38 -12.98
CA LYS A 339 4.67 4.47 -14.21
C LYS A 339 4.55 5.90 -14.69
N ALA A 340 4.24 6.85 -13.81
CA ALA A 340 4.07 8.25 -14.17
C ALA A 340 5.39 8.89 -14.68
N LEU A 341 6.52 8.55 -14.05
CA LEU A 341 7.85 8.96 -14.49
C LEU A 341 8.24 8.27 -15.81
N GLY A 342 7.92 6.99 -15.95
CA GLY A 342 8.24 6.18 -17.14
C GLY A 342 7.44 6.58 -18.38
N SER A 343 6.18 7.00 -18.22
CA SER A 343 5.34 7.52 -19.30
C SER A 343 5.67 8.95 -19.70
N GLY A 344 6.49 9.66 -18.91
CA GLY A 344 6.71 11.10 -19.06
C GLY A 344 5.50 11.95 -18.63
N SER A 345 4.53 11.37 -17.91
CA SER A 345 3.39 12.13 -17.34
C SER A 345 3.85 13.15 -16.31
N ILE A 346 4.98 12.89 -15.65
CA ILE A 346 5.61 13.76 -14.65
C ILE A 346 7.14 13.62 -14.72
N THR A 347 7.85 14.66 -14.28
CA THR A 347 9.30 14.63 -14.07
C THR A 347 9.63 14.47 -12.58
N SER A 348 10.81 13.97 -12.23
CA SER A 348 11.28 13.91 -10.84
C SER A 348 11.29 15.29 -10.18
N VAL A 349 11.67 16.35 -10.91
CA VAL A 349 11.63 17.73 -10.39
C VAL A 349 10.21 18.14 -10.02
N ASP A 350 9.22 17.90 -10.88
CA ASP A 350 7.84 18.24 -10.57
C ASP A 350 7.26 17.42 -9.41
N LEU A 351 7.65 16.14 -9.35
CA LEU A 351 7.24 15.25 -8.27
C LEU A 351 7.76 15.76 -6.92
N VAL A 352 9.04 16.12 -6.84
CA VAL A 352 9.64 16.71 -5.64
C VAL A 352 8.97 18.03 -5.28
N ILE A 353 8.69 18.90 -6.26
CA ILE A 353 7.99 20.18 -6.01
C ILE A 353 6.62 19.96 -5.39
N SER A 354 5.84 18.98 -5.88
CA SER A 354 4.53 18.69 -5.30
C SER A 354 4.64 18.20 -3.85
N TYR A 355 5.64 17.36 -3.53
CA TYR A 355 5.90 16.98 -2.13
C TYR A 355 6.36 18.18 -1.27
N LEU A 356 7.26 19.02 -1.77
CA LEU A 356 7.69 20.23 -1.07
C LEU A 356 6.51 21.18 -0.82
N ASN A 357 5.57 21.29 -1.76
CA ASN A 357 4.38 22.10 -1.58
C ASN A 357 3.49 21.58 -0.44
N ARG A 358 3.31 20.25 -0.33
CA ARG A 358 2.62 19.62 0.82
C ARG A 358 3.35 19.88 2.13
N ILE A 359 4.67 19.79 2.14
CA ILE A 359 5.51 20.07 3.31
C ILE A 359 5.35 21.52 3.76
N ALA A 360 5.36 22.47 2.82
CA ALA A 360 5.16 23.89 3.10
C ALA A 360 3.87 24.11 3.90
N LEU A 361 2.76 23.54 3.39
CA LEU A 361 1.44 23.77 3.95
C LEU A 361 1.21 22.98 5.24
N TYR A 362 1.46 21.67 5.23
CA TYR A 362 1.08 20.79 6.33
C TYR A 362 2.16 20.68 7.41
N ASP A 363 3.43 20.61 7.03
CA ASP A 363 4.52 20.52 8.01
C ASP A 363 4.79 21.87 8.66
N THR A 364 5.00 22.86 7.79
CA THR A 364 5.62 24.12 8.17
C THR A 364 4.57 25.16 8.60
N CYS A 365 3.43 25.24 7.91
CA CYS A 365 2.33 26.15 8.25
C CYS A 365 1.29 25.55 9.19
N ALA A 366 0.90 24.29 9.02
CA ALA A 366 -0.06 23.64 9.92
C ALA A 366 0.60 23.02 11.18
N GLY A 367 1.93 22.96 11.22
CA GLY A 367 2.68 22.61 12.44
C GLY A 367 2.83 21.12 12.71
N LEU A 368 2.77 20.25 11.69
CA LEU A 368 3.08 18.82 11.90
C LEU A 368 4.55 18.59 12.29
N ASN A 369 5.46 19.51 11.92
CA ASN A 369 6.84 19.58 12.43
C ASN A 369 7.64 18.25 12.34
N ALA A 370 7.42 17.49 11.28
CA ALA A 370 8.04 16.22 10.94
C ALA A 370 9.46 16.33 10.39
N PHE A 371 9.90 17.48 9.88
CA PHE A 371 11.25 17.66 9.30
C PHE A 371 12.20 18.41 10.25
N THR A 372 13.49 18.05 10.25
CA THR A 372 14.56 18.78 10.97
C THR A 372 15.40 19.65 10.04
N VAL A 373 15.81 19.08 8.89
CA VAL A 373 16.64 19.73 7.88
C VAL A 373 16.26 19.24 6.49
N PHE A 374 16.23 20.13 5.51
CA PHE A 374 15.97 19.79 4.11
C PHE A 374 17.27 19.56 3.35
N ASN A 375 17.23 18.70 2.33
CA ASN A 375 18.35 18.52 1.41
C ASN A 375 18.42 19.73 0.46
N GLU A 376 19.45 20.56 0.60
CA GLU A 376 19.66 21.73 -0.26
C GLU A 376 19.81 21.36 -1.75
N LYS A 377 20.22 20.12 -2.04
CA LYS A 377 20.41 19.60 -3.40
C LYS A 377 19.21 18.81 -3.93
N VAL A 378 18.06 18.84 -3.25
CA VAL A 378 16.90 17.99 -3.61
C VAL A 378 16.44 18.17 -5.06
N LEU A 379 16.45 19.41 -5.57
CA LEU A 379 16.07 19.68 -6.96
C LEU A 379 17.16 19.29 -7.95
N ASP A 380 18.44 19.41 -7.58
CA ASP A 380 19.57 18.96 -8.40
C ASP A 380 19.58 17.44 -8.54
N ASP A 381 19.35 16.72 -7.43
CA ASP A 381 19.22 15.26 -7.40
C ASP A 381 18.05 14.79 -8.27
N ALA A 382 16.92 15.49 -8.21
CA ALA A 382 15.75 15.22 -9.05
C ALA A 382 16.02 15.52 -10.54
N ALA A 383 16.64 16.65 -10.85
CA ALA A 383 17.01 17.03 -12.22
C ALA A 383 18.04 16.06 -12.81
N ALA A 384 18.96 15.53 -12.01
CA ALA A 384 19.90 14.50 -12.43
C ALA A 384 19.18 13.19 -12.79
N SER A 385 18.16 12.79 -12.02
CA SER A 385 17.28 11.65 -12.37
C SER A 385 16.56 11.88 -13.71
N ASP A 386 16.00 13.07 -13.91
CA ASP A 386 15.32 13.42 -15.17
C ASP A 386 16.28 13.45 -16.36
N ALA A 387 17.50 13.97 -16.18
CA ALA A 387 18.54 14.00 -17.21
C ALA A 387 18.95 12.57 -17.62
N ARG A 388 19.12 11.65 -16.65
CA ARG A 388 19.38 10.23 -16.93
C ARG A 388 18.25 9.60 -17.75
N ARG A 389 17.00 9.91 -17.38
CA ARG A 389 15.81 9.42 -18.08
C ARG A 389 15.74 9.94 -19.51
N ALA A 390 16.02 11.23 -19.73
CA ALA A 390 16.06 11.86 -21.04
C ALA A 390 17.17 11.30 -21.95
N GLN A 391 18.29 10.84 -21.36
CA GLN A 391 19.36 10.13 -22.07
C GLN A 391 19.00 8.68 -22.44
N GLY A 392 17.84 8.17 -22.01
CA GLY A 392 17.42 6.80 -22.27
C GLY A 392 18.18 5.76 -21.46
N LEU A 393 18.83 6.14 -20.36
CA LEU A 393 19.49 5.19 -19.46
C LEU A 393 18.45 4.31 -18.75
N PRO A 394 18.74 3.01 -18.52
CA PRO A 394 17.84 2.15 -17.75
C PRO A 394 17.54 2.76 -16.37
N PRO A 395 16.27 2.77 -15.92
CA PRO A 395 15.92 3.29 -14.61
C PRO A 395 16.54 2.40 -13.53
N ARG A 396 17.15 3.04 -12.53
CA ARG A 396 17.55 2.38 -11.29
C ARG A 396 16.30 1.99 -10.47
N PRO A 397 16.39 1.07 -9.49
CA PRO A 397 15.22 0.49 -8.81
C PRO A 397 14.23 1.52 -8.24
N LEU A 398 14.73 2.64 -7.72
CA LEU A 398 13.96 3.73 -7.13
C LEU A 398 14.23 5.08 -7.84
N GLU A 399 14.58 5.04 -9.14
CA GLU A 399 14.94 6.23 -9.93
C GLU A 399 13.90 7.35 -9.84
N GLY A 400 14.27 8.46 -9.21
CA GLY A 400 13.46 9.66 -9.11
C GLY A 400 12.40 9.64 -8.01
N ILE A 401 12.36 8.59 -7.17
CA ILE A 401 11.35 8.42 -6.12
C ILE A 401 11.76 9.19 -4.85
N PRO A 402 10.96 10.16 -4.36
CA PRO A 402 11.32 10.95 -3.19
C PRO A 402 11.13 10.21 -1.87
N TYR A 403 12.07 10.37 -0.94
CA TYR A 403 12.03 9.74 0.39
C TYR A 403 12.52 10.66 1.51
N THR A 404 12.24 10.27 2.76
CA THR A 404 12.77 10.90 3.97
C THR A 404 13.59 9.93 4.82
N ILE A 405 14.48 10.46 5.67
CA ILE A 405 15.32 9.64 6.55
C ILE A 405 15.42 10.27 7.95
N LYS A 406 15.40 9.46 9.00
CA LYS A 406 15.50 9.96 10.38
C LYS A 406 16.81 10.72 10.63
N ASP A 407 16.79 11.70 11.53
CA ASP A 407 17.97 12.53 11.84
C ASP A 407 19.15 11.74 12.45
N SER A 408 18.91 10.50 12.88
CA SER A 408 19.92 9.56 13.38
C SER A 408 20.86 9.02 12.29
N TYR A 409 20.52 9.14 11.01
CA TYR A 409 21.35 8.62 9.92
C TYR A 409 22.39 9.65 9.45
N LYS A 410 23.62 9.18 9.20
CA LYS A 410 24.62 9.92 8.42
C LYS A 410 24.14 10.08 6.98
N VAL A 411 24.22 11.30 6.47
CA VAL A 411 24.02 11.65 5.06
C VAL A 411 25.06 12.70 4.68
N ALA A 412 25.93 12.39 3.72
CA ALA A 412 27.06 13.22 3.36
C ALA A 412 26.63 14.66 3.05
N GLY A 413 27.26 15.63 3.73
CA GLY A 413 26.95 17.05 3.57
C GLY A 413 25.72 17.56 4.32
N MET A 414 25.04 16.71 5.10
CA MET A 414 23.93 17.09 5.98
C MET A 414 24.30 16.88 7.45
N THR A 415 23.62 17.60 8.35
CA THR A 415 23.82 17.42 9.80
C THR A 415 23.34 16.05 10.27
N VAL A 416 23.94 15.53 11.35
CA VAL A 416 23.49 14.34 12.09
C VAL A 416 23.41 14.67 13.57
N THR A 417 22.35 15.35 13.98
CA THR A 417 22.23 15.88 15.34
C THR A 417 21.51 14.94 16.30
N ASP A 418 20.90 13.89 15.78
CA ASP A 418 20.09 12.92 16.54
C ASP A 418 19.03 13.60 17.43
N GLY A 419 18.46 14.71 16.96
CA GLY A 419 17.52 15.56 17.72
C GLY A 419 18.12 16.29 18.94
N SER A 420 19.42 16.16 19.20
CA SER A 420 20.09 16.67 20.41
C SER A 420 20.64 18.09 20.24
N PRO A 421 20.35 19.02 21.17
CA PRO A 421 20.97 20.33 21.17
C PRO A 421 22.50 20.32 21.33
N ALA A 422 23.09 19.33 22.02
CA ALA A 422 24.55 19.21 22.18
C ALA A 422 25.27 18.92 20.86
N LEU A 423 24.59 18.32 19.89
CA LEU A 423 25.14 17.95 18.59
C LEU A 423 24.82 18.98 17.50
N ARG A 424 24.34 20.17 17.89
CA ARG A 424 24.01 21.26 16.96
C ARG A 424 25.18 21.55 16.02
N GLY A 425 24.94 21.37 14.72
CA GLY A 425 25.91 21.66 13.66
C GLY A 425 26.95 20.55 13.41
N LEU A 426 26.79 19.38 14.03
CA LEU A 426 27.54 18.17 13.66
C LEU A 426 27.19 17.73 12.24
N MET A 427 28.19 17.71 11.36
CA MET A 427 28.04 17.35 9.95
C MET A 427 28.43 15.90 9.71
N SER A 428 27.69 15.20 8.85
CA SER A 428 28.05 13.83 8.45
C SER A 428 29.21 13.87 7.44
N SER A 429 30.25 13.09 7.68
CA SER A 429 31.39 12.96 6.75
C SER A 429 31.10 12.11 5.52
N GLU A 430 30.12 11.22 5.60
CA GLU A 430 29.76 10.24 4.56
C GLU A 430 28.28 9.84 4.70
N ASP A 431 27.78 9.07 3.74
CA ASP A 431 26.47 8.44 3.84
C ASP A 431 26.51 7.20 4.75
N SER A 432 25.45 6.99 5.52
CA SER A 432 25.15 5.68 6.10
C SER A 432 24.97 4.62 5.01
N ALA A 433 25.10 3.33 5.37
CA ALA A 433 24.91 2.24 4.40
C ALA A 433 23.53 2.30 3.71
N VAL A 434 22.48 2.61 4.49
CA VAL A 434 21.11 2.78 3.97
C VAL A 434 21.02 3.99 3.04
N ALA A 435 21.52 5.16 3.43
CA ALA A 435 21.47 6.36 2.60
C ALA A 435 22.23 6.17 1.28
N LYS A 436 23.40 5.51 1.34
CA LYS A 436 24.19 5.17 0.15
C LYS A 436 23.42 4.25 -0.80
N LYS A 437 22.83 3.16 -0.30
CA LYS A 437 22.03 2.22 -1.12
C LYS A 437 20.86 2.92 -1.80
N LEU A 438 20.15 3.79 -1.08
CA LEU A 438 19.03 4.55 -1.63
C LEU A 438 19.48 5.57 -2.70
N ARG A 439 20.58 6.28 -2.46
CA ARG A 439 21.19 7.21 -3.43
C ARG A 439 21.64 6.46 -4.70
N ASP A 440 22.32 5.33 -4.53
CA ASP A 440 22.79 4.48 -5.62
C ASP A 440 21.62 3.89 -6.42
N ALA A 441 20.48 3.59 -5.77
CA ALA A 441 19.24 3.16 -6.40
C ALA A 441 18.43 4.29 -7.08
N GLY A 442 18.90 5.53 -6.97
CA GLY A 442 18.29 6.71 -7.60
C GLY A 442 17.14 7.36 -6.86
N ALA A 443 16.92 7.00 -5.59
CA ALA A 443 15.95 7.69 -4.75
C ALA A 443 16.41 9.12 -4.44
N VAL A 444 15.46 10.05 -4.36
CA VAL A 444 15.73 11.48 -4.11
C VAL A 444 15.43 11.81 -2.66
N LEU A 445 16.45 12.20 -1.90
CA LEU A 445 16.27 12.54 -0.49
C LEU A 445 15.68 13.95 -0.34
N ILE A 446 14.48 14.07 0.24
CA ILE A 446 13.86 15.37 0.54
C ILE A 446 14.55 16.03 1.74
N GLY A 447 14.80 15.28 2.80
CA GLY A 447 15.33 15.83 4.05
C GLY A 447 15.30 14.82 5.18
N LYS A 448 15.78 15.27 6.34
CA LYS A 448 15.81 14.49 7.57
C LYS A 448 14.61 14.78 8.47
N THR A 449 14.19 13.78 9.24
CA THR A 449 12.94 13.85 10.01
C THR A 449 13.15 13.90 11.52
N ASN A 450 12.18 14.54 12.19
CA ASN A 450 12.18 14.86 13.61
C ASN A 450 12.15 13.62 14.51
N MET A 451 12.75 13.81 15.68
CA MET A 451 12.95 12.79 16.71
C MET A 451 13.35 13.44 18.04
N PRO A 452 13.10 12.78 19.18
CA PRO A 452 13.63 13.20 20.48
C PRO A 452 15.16 13.09 20.51
N PRO A 453 15.84 13.80 21.42
CA PRO A 453 17.29 13.70 21.57
C PRO A 453 17.78 12.27 21.77
N MET A 454 18.85 11.92 21.07
CA MET A 454 19.60 10.67 21.20
C MET A 454 18.80 9.41 20.84
N ALA A 455 17.68 9.57 20.14
CA ALA A 455 16.64 8.55 19.94
C ALA A 455 16.06 7.95 21.24
N ALA A 456 16.42 8.49 22.41
CA ALA A 456 16.31 7.82 23.71
C ALA A 456 14.97 8.10 24.42
N GLY A 457 13.89 8.06 23.63
CA GLY A 457 12.54 8.35 24.05
C GLY A 457 11.56 8.14 22.92
N GLY A 458 10.46 8.88 22.91
CA GLY A 458 9.47 8.85 21.84
C GLY A 458 8.99 10.22 21.41
N MET A 459 8.31 10.92 22.31
CA MET A 459 7.63 12.18 22.00
C MET A 459 8.13 13.37 22.84
N GLN A 460 9.20 13.18 23.60
CA GLN A 460 9.92 14.29 24.22
C GLN A 460 10.40 15.26 23.13
N ARG A 461 10.38 16.55 23.45
CA ARG A 461 10.84 17.59 22.53
C ARG A 461 12.36 17.67 22.53
N GLY A 462 12.94 17.74 21.33
CA GLY A 462 14.38 17.94 21.13
C GLY A 462 14.72 19.35 20.64
N MET A 463 15.86 19.45 19.95
CA MET A 463 16.31 20.70 19.33
C MET A 463 15.29 21.27 18.33
N TYR A 464 14.47 20.42 17.72
CA TYR A 464 13.48 20.78 16.70
C TYR A 464 12.03 20.62 17.20
N GLY A 465 11.81 20.55 18.51
CA GLY A 465 10.49 20.25 19.08
C GLY A 465 10.14 18.78 18.93
N ARG A 466 8.90 18.46 18.52
CA ARG A 466 8.43 17.10 18.20
C ARG A 466 7.48 17.14 17.00
N ALA A 467 7.30 16.03 16.30
CA ALA A 467 6.27 15.91 15.26
C ALA A 467 4.88 15.70 15.88
N GLU A 468 3.82 16.17 15.21
CA GLU A 468 2.43 16.02 15.65
C GLU A 468 1.65 15.04 14.75
N SER A 469 0.50 14.56 15.24
CA SER A 469 -0.30 13.55 14.55
C SER A 469 -1.08 14.14 13.38
N PRO A 470 -0.99 13.56 12.17
CA PRO A 470 -1.81 13.98 11.04
C PRO A 470 -3.24 13.38 11.08
N TYR A 471 -3.54 12.52 12.05
CA TYR A 471 -4.87 11.92 12.23
C TYR A 471 -5.74 12.70 13.20
N ASN A 472 -5.18 13.05 14.36
CA ASN A 472 -5.91 13.76 15.41
C ASN A 472 -4.92 14.49 16.33
N PRO A 473 -4.97 15.83 16.43
CA PRO A 473 -3.99 16.61 17.19
C PRO A 473 -4.12 16.41 18.72
N LYS A 474 -5.22 15.80 19.20
CA LYS A 474 -5.37 15.44 20.62
C LYS A 474 -4.43 14.31 21.04
N TYR A 475 -3.95 13.50 20.11
CA TYR A 475 -3.14 12.32 20.39
C TYR A 475 -1.75 12.44 19.78
N LEU A 476 -0.79 11.77 20.42
CA LEU A 476 0.58 11.70 19.95
C LEU A 476 0.69 10.88 18.65
N THR A 477 1.65 11.25 17.80
CA THR A 477 1.99 10.52 16.56
C THR A 477 2.86 9.27 16.80
N GLY A 478 3.15 8.95 18.06
CA GLY A 478 3.87 7.76 18.51
C GLY A 478 3.80 7.65 20.03
N ALA A 479 4.21 6.50 20.57
CA ALA A 479 4.24 6.27 22.01
C ALA A 479 5.27 7.20 22.68
N PHE A 480 4.91 7.75 23.84
CA PHE A 480 5.71 8.79 24.47
C PHE A 480 7.11 8.33 24.86
N SER A 481 7.25 7.10 25.37
CA SER A 481 8.53 6.60 25.88
C SER A 481 9.37 5.85 24.84
N SER A 482 8.78 5.31 23.76
CA SER A 482 9.53 4.80 22.60
C SER A 482 8.73 4.90 21.30
N GLY A 483 8.95 6.02 20.63
CA GLY A 483 8.31 6.44 19.39
C GLY A 483 9.21 7.39 18.59
N SER A 484 10.53 7.24 18.71
CA SER A 484 11.47 8.29 18.28
C SER A 484 11.53 8.53 16.77
N SER A 485 10.98 7.65 15.93
CA SER A 485 10.85 7.89 14.49
C SER A 485 9.56 8.68 14.14
N ASN A 486 9.11 9.55 15.03
CA ASN A 486 7.85 10.29 14.93
C ASN A 486 7.75 11.12 13.63
N GLY A 487 8.79 11.87 13.27
CA GLY A 487 8.79 12.66 12.04
C GLY A 487 8.79 11.80 10.77
N ALA A 488 9.50 10.67 10.78
CA ALA A 488 9.54 9.75 9.64
C ALA A 488 8.13 9.22 9.34
N ALA A 489 7.44 8.72 10.37
CA ALA A 489 6.07 8.21 10.22
C ALA A 489 5.07 9.30 9.81
N THR A 490 5.07 10.47 10.48
CA THR A 490 4.19 11.59 10.08
C THR A 490 4.44 12.02 8.62
N SER A 491 5.71 12.08 8.18
CA SER A 491 6.05 12.48 6.81
C SER A 491 5.46 11.54 5.74
N VAL A 492 5.56 10.23 5.96
CA VAL A 492 5.07 9.23 4.99
C VAL A 492 3.55 9.11 5.02
N ALA A 493 2.94 9.18 6.22
CA ALA A 493 1.50 9.07 6.36
C ALA A 493 0.76 10.25 5.74
N SER A 494 1.32 11.46 5.83
CA SER A 494 0.79 12.67 5.20
C SER A 494 1.18 12.82 3.73
N SER A 495 1.72 11.77 3.09
CA SER A 495 2.18 11.83 1.69
C SER A 495 3.10 13.04 1.43
N MET A 496 4.02 13.32 2.36
CA MET A 496 5.10 14.31 2.17
C MET A 496 6.36 13.68 1.58
N ALA A 497 6.36 12.36 1.42
CA ALA A 497 7.31 11.58 0.63
C ALA A 497 6.67 10.25 0.21
N ALA A 498 7.28 9.55 -0.76
CA ALA A 498 6.79 8.25 -1.19
C ALA A 498 6.99 7.17 -0.12
N PHE A 499 8.15 7.18 0.54
CA PHE A 499 8.51 6.30 1.66
C PHE A 499 9.49 6.99 2.61
N GLY A 500 9.83 6.34 3.72
CA GLY A 500 10.76 6.91 4.70
C GLY A 500 11.55 5.86 5.47
N MET A 501 12.63 6.29 6.11
CA MET A 501 13.51 5.43 6.92
C MET A 501 13.56 5.92 8.37
N GLY A 502 13.10 5.07 9.29
CA GLY A 502 13.23 5.22 10.74
C GLY A 502 14.27 4.28 11.35
N SER A 503 14.27 4.17 12.68
CA SER A 503 15.05 3.17 13.43
C SER A 503 14.31 2.73 14.69
N GLU A 504 14.62 1.53 15.19
CA GLU A 504 14.02 0.98 16.41
C GLU A 504 15.05 0.40 17.38
N THR A 505 14.91 0.79 18.65
CA THR A 505 15.65 0.25 19.80
C THR A 505 14.74 -0.49 20.78
N VAL A 506 13.48 -0.04 20.95
CA VAL A 506 12.44 -0.69 21.77
C VAL A 506 11.16 -0.83 20.94
N SER A 507 10.50 0.30 20.64
CA SER A 507 9.33 0.37 19.75
C SER A 507 9.31 1.61 18.85
N SER A 508 10.44 2.32 18.73
CA SER A 508 10.57 3.55 17.96
C SER A 508 10.28 3.41 16.45
N GLY A 509 10.17 2.20 15.92
CA GLY A 509 9.72 1.89 14.56
C GLY A 509 8.22 1.59 14.53
N ARG A 510 7.79 0.55 15.24
CA ARG A 510 6.41 0.04 15.23
C ARG A 510 5.40 1.01 15.80
N SER A 511 5.76 1.74 16.86
CA SER A 511 4.82 2.64 17.53
C SER A 511 4.43 3.81 16.62
N PRO A 512 5.36 4.59 16.04
CA PRO A 512 4.99 5.62 15.08
C PRO A 512 4.26 5.06 13.85
N ALA A 513 4.61 3.83 13.40
CA ALA A 513 3.87 3.19 12.30
C ALA A 513 2.39 2.99 12.65
N SER A 514 2.13 2.48 13.85
CA SER A 514 0.79 2.18 14.34
C SER A 514 -0.06 3.44 14.47
N ASN A 515 0.47 4.51 15.07
CA ASN A 515 -0.22 5.81 15.21
C ASN A 515 -0.41 6.56 13.89
N ASN A 516 0.20 6.10 12.79
CA ASN A 516 0.16 6.72 11.48
C ASN A 516 -0.37 5.81 10.35
N ALA A 517 -0.94 4.65 10.70
CA ALA A 517 -1.43 3.64 9.76
C ALA A 517 -0.41 3.25 8.67
N LEU A 518 0.86 3.08 9.03
CA LEU A 518 1.93 2.70 8.09
C LEU A 518 2.35 1.25 8.26
N VAL A 519 2.86 0.68 7.18
CA VAL A 519 3.62 -0.57 7.23
C VAL A 519 5.02 -0.26 7.75
N CYS A 520 5.48 -1.05 8.72
CA CYS A 520 6.82 -0.96 9.29
C CYS A 520 7.41 -2.36 9.42
N TYR A 521 8.66 -2.52 8.98
CA TYR A 521 9.41 -3.75 9.14
C TYR A 521 10.57 -3.51 10.10
N THR A 522 10.68 -4.37 11.11
CA THR A 522 11.83 -4.44 12.03
C THR A 522 12.53 -5.78 11.79
N PRO A 523 13.76 -5.76 11.26
CA PRO A 523 14.42 -6.98 10.84
C PRO A 523 14.95 -7.81 12.01
N SER A 524 15.29 -9.07 11.70
CA SER A 524 16.25 -9.84 12.50
C SER A 524 17.61 -9.14 12.55
N LYS A 525 18.37 -9.43 13.61
CA LYS A 525 19.71 -8.85 13.85
C LYS A 525 20.61 -9.04 12.62
N GLY A 526 21.23 -7.95 12.16
CA GLY A 526 22.21 -7.98 11.07
C GLY A 526 21.65 -8.07 9.64
N LEU A 527 20.33 -8.15 9.43
CA LEU A 527 19.77 -8.18 8.07
C LEU A 527 19.85 -6.81 7.36
N LEU A 528 19.56 -5.72 8.07
CA LEU A 528 19.75 -4.36 7.59
C LEU A 528 20.96 -3.73 8.30
N SER A 529 21.86 -3.12 7.53
CA SER A 529 23.10 -2.53 8.06
C SER A 529 22.80 -1.31 8.95
N CYS A 530 23.37 -1.31 10.16
CA CYS A 530 23.36 -0.19 11.10
C CYS A 530 24.53 0.80 10.86
N ARG A 531 25.39 0.56 9.87
CA ARG A 531 26.55 1.43 9.62
C ARG A 531 26.12 2.86 9.29
N GLY A 532 26.59 3.80 10.11
CA GLY A 532 26.24 5.22 10.03
C GLY A 532 24.85 5.56 10.56
N LEU A 533 24.19 4.65 11.28
CA LEU A 533 23.04 4.96 12.12
C LEU A 533 23.53 5.28 13.55
N TRP A 534 23.07 6.39 14.13
CA TRP A 534 23.42 6.74 15.50
C TRP A 534 22.96 5.63 16.47
N PRO A 535 23.87 5.01 17.24
CA PRO A 535 23.52 3.90 18.11
C PRO A 535 22.87 4.37 19.41
N LEU A 536 22.07 3.54 20.07
CA LEU A 536 21.55 3.76 21.42
C LEU A 536 21.77 2.52 22.29
N TYR A 537 21.09 1.42 21.99
CA TYR A 537 21.41 0.10 22.57
C TYR A 537 21.87 -0.81 21.45
N ILE A 538 23.18 -0.96 21.31
CA ILE A 538 23.83 -1.72 20.23
C ILE A 538 23.36 -3.17 20.10
N THR A 539 22.75 -3.74 21.15
CA THR A 539 22.15 -5.08 21.21
C THR A 539 20.73 -5.14 20.63
N CYS A 540 20.09 -3.98 20.43
CA CYS A 540 18.69 -3.82 20.05
C CYS A 540 18.49 -3.10 18.72
N ASP A 541 19.40 -2.18 18.37
CA ASP A 541 19.19 -1.18 17.31
C ASP A 541 19.06 -1.82 15.92
N VAL A 542 18.01 -1.42 15.20
CA VAL A 542 17.79 -1.83 13.80
C VAL A 542 17.24 -0.66 12.96
N PRO A 543 17.63 -0.56 11.66
CA PRO A 543 16.94 0.29 10.69
C PRO A 543 15.49 -0.17 10.46
N THR A 544 14.57 0.76 10.23
CA THR A 544 13.15 0.43 9.98
C THR A 544 12.58 1.22 8.81
N PRO A 545 12.38 0.60 7.63
CA PRO A 545 11.65 1.26 6.54
C PRO A 545 10.18 1.48 6.91
N TYR A 546 9.60 2.56 6.37
CA TYR A 546 8.19 2.89 6.43
C TYR A 546 7.59 3.01 5.04
N ALA A 547 6.42 2.42 4.85
CA ALA A 547 5.66 2.49 3.62
C ALA A 547 4.16 2.59 3.90
N ARG A 548 3.38 3.09 2.95
CA ARG A 548 1.91 3.09 3.03
C ARG A 548 1.29 1.74 2.66
N SER A 549 2.06 0.89 1.98
CA SER A 549 1.65 -0.47 1.61
C SER A 549 2.77 -1.49 1.82
N VAL A 550 2.42 -2.76 2.00
CA VAL A 550 3.38 -3.87 2.00
C VAL A 550 3.98 -4.02 0.59
N GLY A 551 3.20 -3.73 -0.45
CA GLY A 551 3.70 -3.70 -1.83
C GLY A 551 4.93 -2.80 -2.01
N ASP A 552 4.87 -1.58 -1.47
CA ASP A 552 5.97 -0.61 -1.46
C ASP A 552 7.10 -1.03 -0.51
N MET A 553 6.77 -1.60 0.65
CA MET A 553 7.75 -2.14 1.58
C MET A 553 8.69 -3.13 0.89
N LEU A 554 8.16 -4.04 0.09
CA LEU A 554 8.96 -5.03 -0.64
C LEU A 554 9.86 -4.39 -1.71
N GLU A 555 9.43 -3.32 -2.36
CA GLU A 555 10.27 -2.55 -3.31
C GLU A 555 11.43 -1.85 -2.60
N ILE A 556 11.20 -1.31 -1.40
CA ILE A 556 12.24 -0.68 -0.58
C ILE A 556 13.26 -1.73 -0.13
N LEU A 557 12.80 -2.90 0.31
CA LEU A 557 13.66 -4.00 0.79
C LEU A 557 14.57 -4.55 -0.31
N ASN A 558 14.10 -4.61 -1.56
CA ASN A 558 14.95 -4.94 -2.70
C ASN A 558 16.19 -4.04 -2.86
N VAL A 559 16.18 -2.85 -2.25
CA VAL A 559 17.33 -1.94 -2.23
C VAL A 559 18.09 -2.03 -0.91
N VAL A 560 17.40 -1.81 0.23
CA VAL A 560 18.09 -1.61 1.51
C VAL A 560 18.59 -2.91 2.14
N ALA A 561 17.94 -4.05 1.85
CA ALA A 561 18.31 -5.37 2.38
C ALA A 561 19.40 -6.10 1.56
N THR A 562 19.96 -5.44 0.54
CA THR A 562 21.14 -5.95 -0.17
C THR A 562 22.33 -6.09 0.79
N PRO A 563 23.29 -7.02 0.57
CA PRO A 563 24.46 -7.13 1.44
C PRO A 563 25.29 -5.83 1.54
N ASP A 564 25.88 -5.59 2.71
CA ASP A 564 26.84 -4.50 2.95
C ASP A 564 28.16 -5.12 3.44
N GLU A 565 29.16 -5.21 2.56
CA GLU A 565 30.44 -5.86 2.90
C GLU A 565 31.25 -5.08 3.96
N ASP A 566 30.99 -3.78 4.10
CA ASP A 566 31.59 -2.96 5.14
C ASP A 566 30.77 -3.06 6.43
N THR A 567 31.36 -3.67 7.46
CA THR A 567 30.76 -3.81 8.79
C THR A 567 31.11 -2.66 9.73
N THR A 568 31.94 -1.69 9.32
CA THR A 568 32.52 -0.68 10.21
C THR A 568 31.44 0.09 10.99
N GLY A 569 31.45 0.01 12.32
CA GLY A 569 30.48 0.69 13.19
C GLY A 569 29.13 -0.02 13.32
N ASP A 570 28.95 -1.18 12.69
CA ASP A 570 27.79 -2.06 12.88
C ASP A 570 28.13 -3.14 13.91
N PHE A 571 27.87 -2.84 15.19
CA PHE A 571 28.26 -3.68 16.31
C PHE A 571 27.84 -5.16 16.15
N ILE A 572 26.60 -5.40 15.70
CA ILE A 572 26.04 -6.75 15.57
C ILE A 572 26.78 -7.57 14.52
N ARG A 573 27.19 -6.95 13.41
CA ARG A 573 27.93 -7.64 12.34
C ARG A 573 29.43 -7.73 12.59
N GLU A 574 30.00 -6.84 13.40
CA GLU A 574 31.43 -6.85 13.74
C GLU A 574 31.79 -7.84 14.86
N GLN A 575 30.91 -8.03 15.83
CA GLN A 575 31.18 -8.91 16.97
C GLN A 575 31.44 -10.36 16.52
N LYS A 576 32.22 -11.11 17.32
CA LYS A 576 32.65 -12.50 17.00
C LYS A 576 32.12 -13.54 17.98
N HIS A 577 31.20 -13.15 18.85
CA HIS A 577 30.73 -13.92 20.00
C HIS A 577 29.54 -14.82 19.65
N ILE A 578 28.70 -14.37 18.71
CA ILE A 578 27.56 -15.11 18.16
C ILE A 578 27.60 -15.09 16.62
N GLU A 579 27.10 -16.15 16.01
CA GLU A 579 26.97 -16.23 14.55
C GLU A 579 25.76 -15.42 14.08
N ILE A 580 25.98 -14.53 13.11
CA ILE A 580 24.93 -13.76 12.45
C ILE A 580 24.81 -14.27 11.00
N PRO A 581 23.64 -14.82 10.61
CA PRO A 581 23.38 -15.23 9.25
C PRO A 581 23.55 -14.08 8.26
N LYS A 582 24.04 -14.41 7.06
CA LYS A 582 24.08 -13.43 5.97
C LYS A 582 22.65 -13.09 5.50
N PRO A 583 22.38 -11.83 5.13
CA PRO A 583 21.10 -11.46 4.54
C PRO A 583 20.79 -12.33 3.31
N PRO A 584 19.53 -12.78 3.12
CA PRO A 584 19.16 -13.56 1.95
C PRO A 584 19.16 -12.68 0.69
N GLU A 585 19.82 -13.14 -0.38
CA GLU A 585 19.76 -12.49 -1.69
C GLU A 585 18.52 -12.98 -2.44
N ILE A 586 17.39 -12.30 -2.24
CA ILE A 586 16.12 -12.61 -2.91
C ILE A 586 15.50 -11.35 -3.50
N ASP A 587 14.63 -11.54 -4.50
CA ASP A 587 13.70 -10.50 -4.92
C ASP A 587 12.50 -10.50 -3.95
N TYR A 588 12.46 -9.51 -3.07
CA TYR A 588 11.40 -9.33 -2.08
C TYR A 588 10.02 -9.16 -2.71
N THR A 589 9.90 -8.71 -3.96
CA THR A 589 8.59 -8.58 -4.62
C THR A 589 7.94 -9.94 -4.92
N THR A 590 8.72 -11.03 -4.91
CA THR A 590 8.20 -12.40 -5.02
C THR A 590 7.43 -12.86 -3.77
N LEU A 591 7.55 -12.12 -2.66
CA LEU A 591 6.82 -12.37 -1.41
C LEU A 591 5.36 -11.87 -1.45
N ARG A 592 4.91 -11.33 -2.59
CA ARG A 592 3.52 -10.89 -2.82
C ARG A 592 2.56 -12.09 -2.94
N LYS A 593 2.33 -12.80 -1.83
CA LYS A 593 1.50 -14.00 -1.72
C LYS A 593 0.18 -13.70 -1.01
N PRO A 594 -0.93 -13.46 -1.73
CA PRO A 594 -2.20 -13.03 -1.13
C PRO A 594 -2.88 -14.10 -0.28
N ASP A 595 -2.48 -15.36 -0.39
CA ASP A 595 -3.03 -16.51 0.32
C ASP A 595 -2.08 -17.08 1.38
N ALA A 596 -0.98 -16.39 1.72
CA ALA A 596 0.06 -16.89 2.61
C ALA A 596 -0.43 -17.25 4.04
N LEU A 597 -1.51 -16.62 4.49
CA LEU A 597 -2.13 -16.89 5.81
C LEU A 597 -3.07 -18.10 5.81
N LYS A 598 -3.40 -18.68 4.65
CA LYS A 598 -4.31 -19.82 4.56
C LYS A 598 -3.71 -21.05 5.23
N GLY A 599 -4.44 -21.63 6.17
CA GLY A 599 -4.02 -22.81 6.94
C GLY A 599 -2.95 -22.53 7.99
N LYS A 600 -2.66 -21.25 8.28
CA LYS A 600 -1.67 -20.86 9.28
C LYS A 600 -2.26 -20.78 10.68
N ARG A 601 -1.48 -21.20 11.67
CA ARG A 601 -1.84 -21.12 13.09
C ARG A 601 -1.21 -19.88 13.71
N ILE A 602 -2.03 -18.94 14.12
CA ILE A 602 -1.63 -17.63 14.62
C ILE A 602 -1.79 -17.62 16.14
N GLY A 603 -0.67 -17.49 16.87
CA GLY A 603 -0.68 -17.29 18.31
C GLY A 603 -1.00 -15.83 18.66
N VAL A 604 -1.92 -15.62 19.60
CA VAL A 604 -2.35 -14.29 20.04
C VAL A 604 -2.14 -14.16 21.55
N PRO A 605 -1.16 -13.35 22.00
CA PRO A 605 -0.97 -13.07 23.41
C PRO A 605 -2.23 -12.48 24.06
N LYS A 606 -2.80 -13.20 25.02
CA LYS A 606 -4.03 -12.80 25.73
C LYS A 606 -3.92 -11.42 26.36
N MET A 607 -2.76 -11.10 26.95
CA MET A 607 -2.47 -9.80 27.56
C MET A 607 -2.70 -8.61 26.63
N TYR A 608 -2.57 -8.75 25.31
CA TYR A 608 -2.69 -7.63 24.35
C TYR A 608 -4.08 -7.44 23.78
N VAL A 609 -5.04 -8.26 24.17
CA VAL A 609 -6.40 -8.30 23.59
C VAL A 609 -7.48 -8.28 24.68
N GLY A 610 -7.13 -7.80 25.88
CA GLY A 610 -8.05 -7.69 27.02
C GLY A 610 -8.41 -9.01 27.70
N GLN A 611 -7.65 -10.09 27.43
CA GLN A 611 -7.84 -11.40 28.07
C GLN A 611 -6.81 -11.63 29.19
N THR A 612 -7.06 -12.65 30.03
CA THR A 612 -6.23 -12.98 31.19
C THR A 612 -5.22 -14.09 30.87
N ASP A 613 -3.94 -13.82 31.10
CA ASP A 613 -2.86 -14.80 31.06
C ASP A 613 -2.94 -15.77 32.25
N SER A 614 -2.39 -16.99 32.07
CA SER A 614 -2.37 -17.98 33.16
C SER A 614 -1.19 -17.80 34.11
N ASP A 615 -0.12 -17.14 33.66
CA ASP A 615 1.05 -16.83 34.48
C ASP A 615 0.80 -15.63 35.42
N PRO A 616 0.96 -15.79 36.75
CA PRO A 616 0.71 -14.73 37.73
C PRO A 616 1.74 -13.59 37.70
N HIS A 617 2.86 -13.74 37.00
CA HIS A 617 3.91 -12.74 36.89
C HIS A 617 3.74 -11.77 35.71
N VAL A 618 2.66 -11.91 34.93
CA VAL A 618 2.35 -11.00 33.83
C VAL A 618 2.14 -9.58 34.33
N LYS A 619 2.88 -8.63 33.73
CA LYS A 619 2.65 -7.20 33.87
C LYS A 619 1.63 -6.76 32.82
N HIS A 620 0.35 -6.82 33.18
CA HIS A 620 -0.74 -6.55 32.24
C HIS A 620 -0.62 -5.14 31.61
N PRO A 621 -0.66 -5.03 30.28
CA PRO A 621 -0.77 -3.74 29.60
C PRO A 621 -2.21 -3.24 29.66
N TYR A 622 -2.37 -1.92 29.61
CA TYR A 622 -3.67 -1.31 29.35
C TYR A 622 -4.06 -1.53 27.89
N VAL A 623 -5.30 -1.98 27.65
CA VAL A 623 -5.87 -2.13 26.32
C VAL A 623 -7.24 -1.48 26.32
N SER A 624 -7.42 -0.45 25.49
CA SER A 624 -8.67 0.28 25.41
C SER A 624 -9.79 -0.56 24.77
N PRO A 625 -11.06 -0.31 25.11
CA PRO A 625 -12.20 -0.98 24.47
C PRO A 625 -12.21 -0.84 22.94
N GLU A 626 -11.79 0.31 22.40
CA GLU A 626 -11.73 0.54 20.96
C GLU A 626 -10.67 -0.35 20.28
N VAL A 627 -9.50 -0.55 20.92
CA VAL A 627 -8.48 -1.48 20.38
C VAL A 627 -8.97 -2.92 20.43
N ILE A 628 -9.68 -3.32 21.49
CA ILE A 628 -10.31 -4.65 21.57
C ILE A 628 -11.33 -4.83 20.44
N GLU A 629 -12.19 -3.83 20.18
CA GLU A 629 -13.17 -3.90 19.10
C GLU A 629 -12.50 -4.02 17.71
N VAL A 630 -11.42 -3.26 17.46
CA VAL A 630 -10.65 -3.37 16.22
C VAL A 630 -9.98 -4.75 16.12
N TRP A 631 -9.44 -5.26 17.23
CA TRP A 631 -8.86 -6.60 17.28
C TRP A 631 -9.88 -7.69 16.98
N GLU A 632 -11.08 -7.66 17.56
CA GLU A 632 -12.11 -8.66 17.31
C GLU A 632 -12.52 -8.73 15.84
N LYS A 633 -12.58 -7.59 15.15
CA LYS A 633 -12.81 -7.53 13.70
C LYS A 633 -11.62 -8.15 12.94
N THR A 634 -10.40 -7.80 13.36
CA THR A 634 -9.16 -8.30 12.78
C THR A 634 -9.02 -9.82 12.93
N SER A 635 -9.33 -10.37 14.10
CA SER A 635 -9.34 -11.82 14.37
C SER A 635 -10.30 -12.55 13.42
N LYS A 636 -11.51 -12.00 13.20
CA LYS A 636 -12.48 -12.57 12.25
C LYS A 636 -12.01 -12.50 10.80
N ASP A 637 -11.30 -11.44 10.44
CA ASP A 637 -10.69 -11.32 9.11
C ASP A 637 -9.65 -12.43 8.90
N LEU A 638 -8.76 -12.66 9.89
CA LEU A 638 -7.75 -13.72 9.85
C LEU A 638 -8.40 -15.11 9.71
N GLU A 639 -9.45 -15.40 10.47
CA GLU A 639 -10.22 -16.65 10.36
C GLU A 639 -10.88 -16.80 8.98
N THR A 640 -11.43 -15.71 8.43
CA THR A 640 -12.06 -15.71 7.10
C THR A 640 -11.04 -15.98 5.98
N MET A 641 -9.78 -15.59 6.19
CA MET A 641 -8.66 -15.90 5.29
C MET A 641 -8.20 -17.37 5.40
N GLY A 642 -8.77 -18.14 6.33
CA GLY A 642 -8.47 -19.54 6.56
C GLY A 642 -7.32 -19.78 7.53
N ALA A 643 -6.91 -18.78 8.31
CA ALA A 643 -6.01 -18.97 9.44
C ALA A 643 -6.77 -19.48 10.67
N GLU A 644 -6.07 -20.17 11.57
CA GLU A 644 -6.57 -20.56 12.88
C GLU A 644 -5.99 -19.62 13.93
N VAL A 645 -6.86 -18.91 14.67
CA VAL A 645 -6.45 -18.01 15.75
C VAL A 645 -6.45 -18.76 17.08
N VAL A 646 -5.29 -18.78 17.74
CA VAL A 646 -5.08 -19.47 19.03
C VAL A 646 -4.65 -18.46 20.07
N TYR A 647 -5.47 -18.24 21.09
CA TYR A 647 -5.13 -17.35 22.20
C TYR A 647 -4.17 -18.05 23.17
N THR A 648 -3.03 -17.43 23.45
CA THR A 648 -1.94 -18.01 24.24
C THR A 648 -1.43 -17.05 25.30
N ASP A 649 -0.71 -17.57 26.29
CA ASP A 649 0.21 -16.75 27.08
C ASP A 649 1.41 -16.33 26.20
N PHE A 650 2.29 -15.45 26.71
CA PHE A 650 3.46 -15.00 25.95
C PHE A 650 4.76 -14.98 26.77
N PRO A 651 5.41 -16.14 26.95
CA PRO A 651 6.57 -16.28 27.85
C PRO A 651 7.74 -15.37 27.48
N LEU A 652 7.93 -15.06 26.19
CA LEU A 652 8.94 -14.09 25.72
C LEU A 652 8.90 -12.78 26.50
N VAL A 653 7.71 -12.26 26.79
CA VAL A 653 7.52 -10.99 27.51
C VAL A 653 7.41 -11.26 29.00
N THR A 654 6.58 -12.22 29.41
CA THR A 654 6.35 -12.53 30.83
C THR A 654 7.64 -12.83 31.57
N ASN A 655 8.48 -13.74 31.04
CA ASN A 655 9.75 -14.11 31.68
C ASN A 655 10.77 -12.98 31.65
N TYR A 656 10.77 -12.19 30.58
CA TYR A 656 11.67 -11.06 30.41
C TYR A 656 11.34 -9.92 31.37
N GLU A 657 10.07 -9.70 31.70
CA GLU A 657 9.65 -8.62 32.61
C GLU A 657 9.51 -9.07 34.07
N ASN A 658 9.76 -10.35 34.36
CA ASN A 658 9.69 -10.92 35.70
C ASN A 658 10.88 -10.45 36.55
N ASP A 659 10.71 -9.30 37.18
CA ASP A 659 11.69 -8.66 38.06
C ASP A 659 11.81 -9.33 39.44
N SER A 660 10.90 -10.23 39.80
CA SER A 660 11.01 -11.03 41.04
C SER A 660 12.20 -12.01 41.00
N VAL A 661 12.67 -12.37 39.81
CA VAL A 661 13.81 -13.28 39.61
C VAL A 661 15.13 -12.53 39.67
N SER A 662 15.26 -11.44 38.90
CA SER A 662 16.54 -10.75 38.74
C SER A 662 16.72 -9.50 39.61
N GLY A 663 15.65 -8.99 40.22
CA GLY A 663 15.63 -7.69 40.89
C GLY A 663 15.67 -6.49 39.92
N GLU A 664 15.71 -6.73 38.62
CA GLU A 664 15.93 -5.77 37.56
C GLU A 664 14.70 -5.64 36.65
N ALA A 665 14.52 -4.50 35.97
CA ALA A 665 13.35 -4.25 35.10
C ALA A 665 13.25 -5.20 33.89
N ASN A 666 14.38 -5.78 33.48
CA ASN A 666 14.47 -6.83 32.49
C ASN A 666 15.27 -8.01 33.08
N ASN A 667 14.79 -9.21 32.82
CA ASN A 667 15.34 -10.49 33.25
C ASN A 667 15.80 -11.27 32.02
N VAL A 668 17.09 -11.56 31.95
CA VAL A 668 17.68 -12.41 30.90
C VAL A 668 18.48 -13.47 31.61
N ASP A 669 18.05 -14.72 31.49
CA ASP A 669 18.69 -15.85 32.16
C ASP A 669 20.12 -16.05 31.63
N GLY A 670 21.08 -16.29 32.53
CA GLY A 670 22.49 -16.47 32.18
C GLY A 670 23.28 -15.21 31.84
N ARG A 671 22.70 -13.99 31.96
CA ARG A 671 23.44 -12.74 31.71
C ARG A 671 24.53 -12.46 32.77
N PRO A 672 25.57 -11.66 32.45
CA PRO A 672 26.54 -11.20 33.43
C PRO A 672 25.90 -10.35 34.54
N ALA A 673 26.51 -10.36 35.73
CA ALA A 673 26.14 -9.44 36.81
C ALA A 673 26.31 -7.98 36.37
N ASN A 674 25.39 -7.11 36.81
CA ASN A 674 25.37 -5.68 36.48
C ASN A 674 25.29 -5.34 34.98
N TRP A 675 24.92 -6.29 34.12
CA TRP A 675 24.84 -6.07 32.67
C TRP A 675 23.98 -4.86 32.29
N ASN A 676 22.83 -4.68 32.96
CA ASN A 676 21.95 -3.53 32.71
C ASN A 676 22.64 -2.18 32.93
N LEU A 677 23.47 -2.08 33.96
CA LEU A 677 24.23 -0.85 34.26
C LEU A 677 25.31 -0.60 33.20
N LEU A 678 25.98 -1.66 32.74
CA LEU A 678 26.95 -1.59 31.64
C LEU A 678 26.28 -1.14 30.33
N GLU A 679 25.15 -1.75 29.99
CA GLU A 679 24.38 -1.48 28.78
C GLU A 679 23.76 -0.08 28.76
N ARG A 680 23.36 0.45 29.93
CA ARG A 680 22.79 1.81 30.07
C ARG A 680 23.81 2.89 30.40
N GLY A 681 25.11 2.58 30.30
CA GLY A 681 26.19 3.50 30.65
C GLY A 681 27.37 3.36 29.71
N ILE A 682 28.33 2.51 30.06
CA ILE A 682 29.61 2.35 29.35
C ILE A 682 29.39 1.98 27.88
N LEU A 683 28.45 1.07 27.57
CA LEU A 683 28.20 0.66 26.18
C LEU A 683 27.66 1.80 25.32
N ILE A 684 26.76 2.64 25.86
CA ILE A 684 26.26 3.84 25.18
C ILE A 684 27.42 4.81 24.94
N ALA A 685 28.18 5.12 25.99
CA ALA A 685 29.29 6.07 25.92
C ALA A 685 30.32 5.67 24.86
N GLN A 686 30.72 4.39 24.85
CA GLN A 686 31.64 3.83 23.87
C GLN A 686 31.08 3.86 22.45
N ALA A 687 29.81 3.50 22.26
CA ALA A 687 29.19 3.48 20.94
C ALA A 687 29.06 4.89 20.35
N TRP A 688 28.66 5.88 21.18
CA TRP A 688 28.56 7.28 20.75
C TRP A 688 29.94 7.89 20.45
N ASP A 689 30.94 7.58 21.28
CA ASP A 689 32.31 8.04 21.04
C ASP A 689 32.86 7.45 19.73
N ALA A 690 32.71 6.14 19.52
CA ALA A 690 33.12 5.49 18.29
C ALA A 690 32.43 6.08 17.06
N PHE A 691 31.12 6.38 17.14
CA PHE A 691 30.39 7.04 16.06
C PHE A 691 30.98 8.44 15.76
N LEU A 692 31.23 9.25 16.78
CA LEU A 692 31.78 10.60 16.63
C LEU A 692 33.20 10.59 16.04
N VAL A 693 34.06 9.70 16.56
CA VAL A 693 35.43 9.51 16.08
C VAL A 693 35.44 9.07 14.62
N GLN A 694 34.58 8.10 14.26
CA GLN A 694 34.43 7.66 12.87
C GLN A 694 33.85 8.77 11.98
N ASN A 695 32.92 9.58 12.50
CA ASN A 695 32.36 10.70 11.77
C ASN A 695 33.39 11.80 11.50
N ASN A 696 34.36 12.00 12.39
CA ASN A 696 35.54 12.85 12.18
C ASN A 696 35.18 14.31 11.80
N ASP A 697 34.17 14.89 12.45
CA ASP A 697 33.87 16.33 12.31
C ASP A 697 34.87 17.13 13.17
N PRO A 698 35.58 18.13 12.61
CA PRO A 698 36.55 18.92 13.37
C PRO A 698 35.94 19.71 14.54
N LYS A 699 34.63 19.94 14.57
CA LYS A 699 33.93 20.67 15.64
C LYS A 699 33.60 19.81 16.86
N ILE A 700 33.31 18.52 16.65
CA ILE A 700 32.96 17.54 17.69
C ILE A 700 33.61 16.22 17.29
N LYS A 701 34.82 15.96 17.78
CA LYS A 701 35.63 14.80 17.34
C LYS A 701 35.37 13.54 18.16
N SER A 702 34.88 13.70 19.38
CA SER A 702 34.67 12.62 20.35
C SER A 702 33.57 13.02 21.33
N LEU A 703 33.04 12.05 22.06
CA LEU A 703 32.01 12.30 23.07
C LEU A 703 32.57 13.17 24.21
N ALA A 704 33.85 12.98 24.56
CA ALA A 704 34.55 13.75 25.59
C ALA A 704 34.76 15.23 25.23
N GLU A 705 34.73 15.59 23.94
CA GLU A 705 34.89 16.98 23.48
C GLU A 705 33.57 17.79 23.50
N ILE A 706 32.43 17.17 23.83
CA ILE A 706 31.15 17.88 23.98
C ILE A 706 31.22 18.79 25.21
N LYS A 707 31.16 20.10 24.96
CA LYS A 707 31.33 21.14 25.99
C LYS A 707 30.16 21.25 26.98
N THR A 708 28.95 20.91 26.52
CA THR A 708 27.70 21.02 27.28
C THR A 708 26.98 19.67 27.29
N PRO A 709 27.53 18.64 27.97
CA PRO A 709 26.97 17.30 27.94
C PRO A 709 25.56 17.20 28.57
N GLU A 710 25.18 18.15 29.42
CA GLU A 710 23.80 18.33 29.89
C GLU A 710 22.79 18.57 28.77
N MET A 711 23.26 19.04 27.60
CA MET A 711 22.45 19.27 26.41
C MET A 711 22.35 18.04 25.51
N LEU A 712 22.92 16.88 25.89
CA LEU A 712 22.74 15.62 25.15
C LEU A 712 21.26 15.21 25.12
N PHE A 713 20.60 15.27 26.27
CA PHE A 713 19.15 15.12 26.39
C PHE A 713 18.64 16.03 27.52
N PRO A 714 18.46 17.33 27.22
CA PRO A 714 17.94 18.26 28.20
C PRO A 714 16.43 18.09 28.34
N LYS A 715 15.91 18.40 29.53
CA LYS A 715 14.49 18.38 29.89
C LYS A 715 14.17 19.63 30.71
N PRO A 716 12.92 20.10 30.72
CA PRO A 716 12.56 21.24 31.54
C PRO A 716 12.61 20.83 33.03
N PRO A 717 12.84 21.78 33.96
CA PRO A 717 12.69 21.54 35.38
C PRO A 717 11.28 21.00 35.70
N ASP A 718 11.19 20.07 36.64
CA ASP A 718 9.93 19.46 37.09
C ASP A 718 9.09 18.81 35.96
N TYR A 719 9.76 18.27 34.93
CA TYR A 719 9.10 17.66 33.78
C TYR A 719 8.08 16.59 34.20
N MET A 720 6.80 16.86 33.94
CA MET A 720 5.69 16.03 34.45
C MET A 720 5.82 14.55 34.08
N PRO A 721 6.20 14.17 32.84
CA PRO A 721 6.40 12.78 32.47
C PRO A 721 7.48 12.03 33.27
N ASP A 722 8.49 12.73 33.80
CA ASP A 722 9.58 12.09 34.56
C ASP A 722 9.10 11.52 35.91
N ARG A 723 7.92 11.93 36.41
CA ARG A 723 7.31 11.37 37.62
C ARG A 723 6.96 9.88 37.52
N PHE A 724 6.79 9.37 36.29
CA PHE A 724 6.46 7.97 36.02
C PHE A 724 7.64 7.21 35.40
N LEU A 725 8.82 7.85 35.32
CA LEU A 725 10.02 7.16 34.85
C LEU A 725 10.53 6.22 35.93
N GLU A 726 10.69 4.94 35.57
CA GLU A 726 11.29 3.96 36.46
C GLU A 726 12.75 4.32 36.72
N VAL A 727 13.11 4.58 37.99
CA VAL A 727 14.48 4.97 38.39
C VAL A 727 15.54 3.99 37.88
N ARG A 728 15.21 2.69 37.81
CA ARG A 728 16.09 1.63 37.31
C ARG A 728 16.41 1.73 35.81
N ASN A 729 15.61 2.49 35.06
CA ASN A 729 15.80 2.71 33.62
C ASN A 729 16.47 4.07 33.31
N TRP A 730 16.87 4.82 34.33
CA TRP A 730 17.49 6.14 34.18
C TRP A 730 18.88 6.04 33.54
N ILE A 731 19.17 6.93 32.58
CA ILE A 731 20.50 7.11 31.99
C ILE A 731 21.03 8.48 32.40
N ASP A 732 22.25 8.53 32.94
CA ASP A 732 22.95 9.78 33.24
C ASP A 732 23.66 10.33 32.00
N TYR A 733 22.89 10.93 31.07
CA TYR A 733 23.44 11.50 29.83
C TYR A 733 24.59 12.51 30.06
N PRO A 734 24.49 13.46 31.02
CA PRO A 734 25.61 14.37 31.32
C PRO A 734 26.89 13.65 31.78
N GLY A 735 26.75 12.46 32.40
CA GLY A 735 27.86 11.64 32.88
C GLY A 735 28.52 10.77 31.81
N LEU A 736 27.82 10.44 30.71
CA LEU A 736 28.31 9.52 29.67
C LEU A 736 29.70 9.86 29.10
N PRO A 737 30.06 11.13 28.81
CA PRO A 737 31.40 11.45 28.31
C PRO A 737 32.54 11.02 29.24
N LYS A 738 32.28 10.92 30.56
CA LYS A 738 33.27 10.48 31.55
C LYS A 738 33.44 8.95 31.59
N LEU A 739 32.54 8.22 30.94
CA LEU A 739 32.53 6.75 30.90
C LEU A 739 33.26 6.19 29.66
N VAL A 740 33.74 7.04 28.76
CA VAL A 740 34.57 6.63 27.62
C VAL A 740 35.89 6.06 28.15
N GLN A 741 36.26 4.88 27.67
CA GLN A 741 37.46 4.14 28.05
C GLN A 741 38.31 3.83 26.82
N GLU A 742 39.60 3.60 26.99
CA GLU A 742 40.44 3.08 25.91
C GLU A 742 40.10 1.61 25.61
N GLY A 743 40.05 1.27 24.32
CA GLY A 743 39.83 -0.11 23.86
C GLY A 743 38.60 -0.28 22.97
N SER A 744 38.30 -1.53 22.60
CA SER A 744 37.17 -1.85 21.72
C SER A 744 35.91 -2.19 22.52
N ILE A 745 34.76 -1.72 22.05
CA ILE A 745 33.45 -2.09 22.58
C ILE A 745 33.20 -3.62 22.56
N HIS A 746 33.87 -4.35 21.66
CA HIS A 746 33.74 -5.80 21.47
C HIS A 746 34.39 -6.65 22.57
N ILE A 747 35.31 -6.07 23.36
CA ILE A 747 36.07 -6.78 24.40
C ILE A 747 35.61 -6.44 25.83
N ILE A 748 34.48 -5.76 25.98
CA ILE A 748 33.94 -5.41 27.30
C ILE A 748 33.63 -6.70 28.09
N PRO A 749 34.04 -6.79 29.37
CA PRO A 749 33.81 -7.99 30.18
C PRO A 749 32.34 -8.41 30.22
N GLY A 750 32.08 -9.70 29.97
CA GLY A 750 30.73 -10.27 29.95
C GLY A 750 29.99 -10.14 28.61
N MET A 751 30.55 -9.46 27.59
CA MET A 751 29.90 -9.29 26.28
C MET A 751 29.49 -10.62 25.64
N GLU A 752 30.41 -11.59 25.56
CA GLU A 752 30.13 -12.92 24.97
C GLU A 752 28.98 -13.63 25.69
N GLN A 753 29.02 -13.63 27.02
CA GLN A 753 28.00 -14.24 27.86
C GLN A 753 26.65 -13.55 27.67
N ALA A 754 26.62 -12.21 27.63
CA ALA A 754 25.39 -11.45 27.44
C ALA A 754 24.74 -11.73 26.07
N LEU A 755 25.52 -11.71 24.99
CA LEU A 755 25.01 -11.99 23.65
C LEU A 755 24.45 -13.42 23.55
N LYS A 756 25.17 -14.42 24.08
CA LYS A 756 24.69 -15.81 24.11
C LYS A 756 23.42 -15.98 24.96
N ALA A 757 23.33 -15.27 26.10
CA ALA A 757 22.16 -15.29 26.96
C ALA A 757 20.91 -14.71 26.26
N LEU A 758 21.05 -13.63 25.51
CA LEU A 758 19.96 -13.04 24.73
C LEU A 758 19.44 -14.00 23.66
N GLU A 759 20.34 -14.63 22.90
CA GLU A 759 19.96 -15.60 21.86
C GLU A 759 19.31 -16.86 22.47
N ALA A 760 19.85 -17.36 23.59
CA ALA A 760 19.29 -18.51 24.30
C ALA A 760 17.88 -18.24 24.84
N GLN A 761 17.65 -17.06 25.41
CA GLN A 761 16.33 -16.64 25.89
C GLN A 761 15.33 -16.53 24.73
N ARG A 762 15.71 -15.89 23.60
CA ARG A 762 14.84 -15.82 22.41
C ARG A 762 14.45 -17.23 21.95
N LYS A 763 15.44 -18.10 21.79
CA LYS A 763 15.21 -19.46 21.30
C LYS A 763 14.22 -20.21 22.19
N ARG A 764 14.43 -20.17 23.50
CA ARG A 764 13.64 -20.92 24.46
C ARG A 764 12.21 -20.37 24.64
N ASP A 765 12.08 -19.05 24.72
CA ASP A 765 10.81 -18.40 25.10
C ASP A 765 9.96 -17.94 23.89
N LEU A 766 10.50 -18.02 22.67
CA LEU A 766 9.76 -17.78 21.44
C LEU A 766 9.84 -18.96 20.47
N GLU A 767 11.02 -19.34 20.01
CA GLU A 767 11.15 -20.28 18.88
C GLU A 767 10.70 -21.70 19.27
N ASP A 768 11.29 -22.26 20.33
CA ASP A 768 10.96 -23.59 20.85
C ASP A 768 9.53 -23.63 21.42
N TRP A 769 9.08 -22.51 22.01
CA TRP A 769 7.70 -22.36 22.48
C TRP A 769 6.69 -22.35 21.33
N MET A 770 6.96 -21.62 20.23
CA MET A 770 6.15 -21.64 19.02
C MET A 770 6.09 -23.04 18.42
N ASP A 771 7.23 -23.73 18.35
CA ASP A 771 7.29 -25.12 17.86
C ASP A 771 6.46 -26.07 18.72
N THR A 772 6.58 -25.97 20.05
CA THR A 772 5.82 -26.80 21.00
C THR A 772 4.30 -26.57 20.87
N ASN A 773 3.87 -25.36 20.55
CA ASN A 773 2.46 -24.98 20.40
C ASN A 773 1.96 -25.06 18.94
N ASN A 774 2.79 -25.53 18.01
CA ASN A 774 2.52 -25.58 16.58
C ASN A 774 2.01 -24.24 16.02
N LEU A 775 2.73 -23.14 16.30
CA LEU A 775 2.38 -21.80 15.84
C LEU A 775 3.27 -21.39 14.65
N ASP A 776 2.66 -20.91 13.58
CA ASP A 776 3.39 -20.38 12.42
C ASP A 776 3.88 -18.95 12.67
N VAL A 777 3.09 -18.13 13.38
CA VAL A 777 3.33 -16.71 13.60
C VAL A 777 2.60 -16.24 14.86
N ILE A 778 3.11 -15.18 15.49
CA ILE A 778 2.45 -14.48 16.59
C ILE A 778 1.86 -13.17 16.05
N ALA A 779 0.62 -12.84 16.41
CA ALA A 779 -0.01 -11.59 16.01
C ALA A 779 -0.74 -10.91 17.16
N PHE A 780 -0.58 -9.59 17.28
CA PHE A 780 -1.21 -8.78 18.33
C PHE A 780 -1.37 -7.32 17.92
N PRO A 781 -2.31 -6.56 18.52
CA PRO A 781 -2.35 -5.11 18.37
C PRO A 781 -1.01 -4.49 18.73
N ALA A 782 -0.49 -3.59 17.89
CA ALA A 782 0.81 -2.96 18.10
C ALA A 782 0.87 -2.11 19.38
N GLN A 783 -0.29 -1.67 19.90
CA GLN A 783 -0.43 -0.87 21.11
C GLN A 783 -1.84 -1.01 21.67
N GLY A 784 -1.99 -0.77 22.97
CA GLY A 784 -3.26 -0.87 23.68
C GLY A 784 -4.13 0.39 23.62
N ASP A 785 -3.52 1.57 23.43
CA ASP A 785 -4.23 2.84 23.18
C ASP A 785 -3.27 3.88 22.57
N ALA A 786 -3.80 5.06 22.22
CA ALA A 786 -3.00 6.24 21.85
C ALA A 786 -2.76 7.16 23.05
N GLY A 787 -1.51 7.63 23.20
CA GLY A 787 -1.15 8.66 24.19
C GLY A 787 -1.68 10.04 23.81
N LEU A 788 -1.89 10.90 24.81
CA LEU A 788 -2.46 12.24 24.68
C LEU A 788 -1.37 13.29 24.45
N ALA A 789 -1.62 14.25 23.56
CA ALA A 789 -0.62 15.20 23.09
C ALA A 789 -0.23 16.27 24.13
N ASP A 790 -1.14 16.60 25.04
CA ASP A 790 -1.01 17.61 26.09
C ASP A 790 -0.40 17.06 27.40
N LEU A 791 0.10 15.82 27.41
CA LEU A 791 0.63 15.18 28.60
C LEU A 791 1.69 16.02 29.35
N GLU A 792 2.47 16.84 28.66
CA GLU A 792 3.51 17.65 29.32
C GLU A 792 2.93 18.77 30.20
N PHE A 793 1.62 19.02 30.09
CA PHE A 793 0.89 20.07 30.80
C PHE A 793 -0.26 19.51 31.67
N ASP A 794 -0.66 18.26 31.44
CA ASP A 794 -1.80 17.64 32.11
C ASP A 794 -1.45 16.28 32.75
N MET A 795 -1.83 16.13 34.03
CA MET A 795 -1.46 14.96 34.85
C MET A 795 -2.25 13.71 34.46
N GLU A 796 -3.53 13.86 34.11
CA GLU A 796 -4.35 12.73 33.68
C GLU A 796 -3.83 12.18 32.35
N SER A 797 -3.48 13.08 31.44
CA SER A 797 -2.88 12.79 30.14
C SER A 797 -1.50 12.14 30.28
N THR A 798 -0.68 12.60 31.23
CA THR A 798 0.58 11.92 31.60
C THR A 798 0.31 10.51 32.13
N THR A 799 -0.60 10.39 33.09
CA THR A 799 -0.91 9.12 33.74
C THR A 799 -1.41 8.09 32.72
N HIS A 800 -2.25 8.50 31.77
CA HIS A 800 -2.73 7.67 30.66
C HIS A 800 -1.60 7.28 29.71
N SER A 801 -0.83 8.26 29.23
CA SER A 801 0.18 8.05 28.18
C SER A 801 1.38 7.23 28.65
N LEU A 802 1.59 7.15 29.98
CA LEU A 802 2.70 6.41 30.59
C LEU A 802 2.30 5.05 31.18
N GLN A 803 1.11 4.54 30.87
CA GLN A 803 0.72 3.17 31.21
C GLN A 803 1.43 2.14 30.31
N ASN A 804 1.61 0.92 30.83
CA ASN A 804 2.06 -0.20 30.01
C ASN A 804 1.06 -0.46 28.86
N GLY A 805 1.55 -0.77 27.66
CA GLY A 805 0.71 -0.86 26.45
C GLY A 805 0.43 0.47 25.72
N VAL A 806 0.72 1.61 26.36
CA VAL A 806 0.59 2.96 25.74
C VAL A 806 1.94 3.67 25.66
N LYS A 807 2.77 3.58 26.72
CA LYS A 807 4.10 4.20 26.78
C LYS A 807 5.10 3.62 25.78
N TYR A 808 4.87 2.37 25.39
CA TYR A 808 5.59 1.59 24.39
C TYR A 808 4.58 0.83 23.53
N SER A 809 4.98 0.40 22.33
CA SER A 809 4.24 -0.67 21.66
C SER A 809 4.26 -1.95 22.48
N ASN A 810 3.22 -2.76 22.31
CA ASN A 810 3.13 -4.10 22.89
C ASN A 810 4.39 -4.92 22.54
N GLY A 811 4.84 -5.71 23.52
CA GLY A 811 6.12 -6.41 23.53
C GLY A 811 7.26 -5.66 24.22
N ASN A 812 7.08 -4.36 24.53
CA ASN A 812 8.03 -3.52 25.26
C ASN A 812 9.47 -3.70 24.72
N ARG A 813 10.46 -3.86 25.61
CA ARG A 813 11.87 -4.04 25.25
C ARG A 813 12.23 -5.46 24.81
N ALA A 814 11.44 -6.46 25.20
CA ALA A 814 11.73 -7.88 24.95
C ALA A 814 11.93 -8.17 23.45
N ILE A 815 11.03 -7.66 22.60
CA ILE A 815 11.07 -7.89 21.15
C ILE A 815 12.43 -7.51 20.55
N ARG A 816 12.92 -6.30 20.83
CA ARG A 816 14.18 -5.81 20.25
C ARG A 816 15.41 -6.37 20.93
N HIS A 817 15.42 -6.43 22.26
CA HIS A 817 16.59 -6.93 22.99
C HIS A 817 16.91 -8.39 22.67
N LEU A 818 15.86 -9.19 22.42
CA LEU A 818 15.98 -10.59 22.04
C LEU A 818 16.11 -10.78 20.51
N GLY A 819 15.97 -9.74 19.70
CA GLY A 819 16.18 -9.78 18.25
C GLY A 819 15.05 -10.44 17.44
N VAL A 820 13.80 -10.25 17.86
CA VAL A 820 12.61 -10.90 17.27
C VAL A 820 12.08 -10.10 16.07
N PRO A 821 12.19 -10.57 14.83
CA PRO A 821 11.71 -9.80 13.66
C PRO A 821 10.20 -9.58 13.71
N THR A 822 9.76 -8.41 13.24
CA THR A 822 8.32 -8.12 13.14
C THR A 822 7.97 -7.28 11.91
N VAL A 823 6.73 -7.45 11.44
CA VAL A 823 6.09 -6.58 10.44
C VAL A 823 4.78 -6.06 11.03
N SER A 824 4.66 -4.74 11.15
CA SER A 824 3.40 -4.08 11.57
C SER A 824 2.65 -3.55 10.36
N VAL A 825 1.34 -3.80 10.29
CA VAL A 825 0.44 -3.42 9.18
C VAL A 825 -0.84 -2.81 9.75
N PRO A 826 -1.47 -1.82 9.11
CA PRO A 826 -2.74 -1.25 9.56
C PRO A 826 -3.82 -2.31 9.73
N MET A 827 -4.42 -2.38 10.93
CA MET A 827 -5.56 -3.27 11.19
C MET A 827 -6.88 -2.51 11.32
N GLY A 828 -6.84 -1.21 11.62
CA GLY A 828 -8.02 -0.36 11.61
C GLY A 828 -7.79 0.99 12.28
N VAL A 829 -8.90 1.68 12.54
CA VAL A 829 -8.95 2.99 13.19
C VAL A 829 -9.89 2.88 14.39
N MET A 830 -9.45 3.38 15.54
CA MET A 830 -10.28 3.52 16.74
C MET A 830 -11.43 4.50 16.45
N SER A 831 -12.66 4.07 16.70
CA SER A 831 -13.88 4.72 16.18
C SER A 831 -14.12 6.11 16.77
N GLU A 832 -13.85 6.31 18.05
CA GLU A 832 -14.03 7.59 18.74
C GLU A 832 -12.77 8.44 18.67
N LYS A 833 -11.60 7.85 18.95
CA LYS A 833 -10.32 8.58 18.93
C LYS A 833 -9.92 9.01 17.52
N ARG A 834 -10.42 8.32 16.49
CA ARG A 834 -10.00 8.49 15.09
C ARG A 834 -8.48 8.35 14.90
N MET A 835 -7.86 7.53 15.75
CA MET A 835 -6.44 7.20 15.69
C MET A 835 -6.27 5.78 15.13
N PRO A 836 -5.33 5.56 14.21
CA PRO A 836 -5.07 4.23 13.68
C PRO A 836 -4.38 3.32 14.70
N VAL A 837 -4.50 2.03 14.46
CA VAL A 837 -3.77 0.99 15.18
C VAL A 837 -3.39 -0.12 14.19
N ASN A 838 -2.17 -0.63 14.34
CA ASN A 838 -1.66 -1.73 13.53
C ASN A 838 -1.83 -3.08 14.24
N ILE A 839 -1.88 -4.15 13.45
CA ILE A 839 -1.51 -5.49 13.88
C ILE A 839 0.00 -5.65 13.69
N THR A 840 0.67 -6.29 14.65
CA THR A 840 2.09 -6.67 14.55
C THR A 840 2.19 -8.17 14.40
N PHE A 841 2.80 -8.63 13.31
CA PHE A 841 3.22 -10.02 13.14
C PHE A 841 4.66 -10.17 13.64
N ALA A 842 4.89 -11.09 14.57
CA ALA A 842 6.20 -11.44 15.11
C ALA A 842 6.48 -12.92 14.87
N GLY A 843 7.74 -13.27 14.63
CA GLY A 843 8.12 -14.65 14.33
C GLY A 843 9.54 -14.99 14.74
N LYS A 844 9.96 -16.19 14.36
CA LYS A 844 11.30 -16.69 14.63
C LYS A 844 12.36 -15.83 13.94
N ALA A 845 13.53 -15.72 14.57
CA ALA A 845 14.64 -15.00 13.96
C ALA A 845 15.00 -15.61 12.60
N TYR A 846 15.29 -14.74 11.64
CA TYR A 846 15.67 -15.04 10.27
C TYR A 846 14.59 -15.74 9.41
N GLU A 847 13.33 -15.78 9.88
CA GLU A 847 12.16 -16.16 9.08
C GLU A 847 11.36 -14.94 8.56
N ASP A 848 12.02 -13.79 8.46
CA ASP A 848 11.45 -12.49 8.08
C ASP A 848 10.63 -12.52 6.79
N THR A 849 11.03 -13.34 5.81
CA THR A 849 10.32 -13.47 4.53
C THR A 849 8.89 -13.98 4.71
N LYS A 850 8.67 -14.92 5.63
CA LYS A 850 7.32 -15.42 5.96
C LYS A 850 6.46 -14.32 6.58
N LEU A 851 7.04 -13.50 7.47
CA LEU A 851 6.33 -12.38 8.08
C LEU A 851 5.86 -11.35 7.04
N LEU A 852 6.71 -11.06 6.06
CA LEU A 852 6.38 -10.18 4.94
C LEU A 852 5.28 -10.77 4.05
N GLU A 853 5.30 -12.08 3.78
CA GLU A 853 4.23 -12.78 3.08
C GLU A 853 2.89 -12.69 3.83
N TYR A 854 2.91 -12.92 5.15
CA TYR A 854 1.72 -12.83 6.02
C TYR A 854 1.15 -11.42 6.08
N ALA A 855 2.03 -10.43 6.26
CA ALA A 855 1.66 -9.02 6.21
C ALA A 855 1.01 -8.64 4.87
N TYR A 856 1.59 -9.10 3.75
CA TYR A 856 1.03 -8.86 2.41
C TYR A 856 -0.35 -9.49 2.26
N ALA A 857 -0.51 -10.76 2.65
CA ALA A 857 -1.81 -11.44 2.60
C ALA A 857 -2.86 -10.68 3.41
N PHE A 858 -2.52 -10.27 4.64
CA PHE A 858 -3.42 -9.53 5.52
C PHE A 858 -3.81 -8.16 4.94
N GLU A 859 -2.85 -7.37 4.48
CA GLU A 859 -3.11 -6.07 3.85
C GLU A 859 -4.04 -6.22 2.65
N GLN A 860 -3.76 -7.17 1.76
CA GLN A 860 -4.50 -7.32 0.52
C GLN A 860 -5.95 -7.78 0.74
N ALA A 861 -6.19 -8.58 1.78
CA ALA A 861 -7.53 -9.01 2.16
C ALA A 861 -8.33 -7.88 2.83
N THR A 862 -7.69 -7.03 3.62
CA THR A 862 -8.39 -6.13 4.56
C THR A 862 -8.37 -4.65 4.15
N LYS A 863 -7.28 -4.17 3.53
CA LYS A 863 -7.07 -2.78 3.06
C LYS A 863 -7.45 -1.72 4.09
N ARG A 864 -6.98 -1.89 5.33
CA ARG A 864 -7.44 -1.11 6.50
C ARG A 864 -6.79 0.28 6.63
N ARG A 865 -5.78 0.61 5.84
CA ARG A 865 -5.19 1.95 5.84
C ARG A 865 -6.23 2.99 5.41
N VAL A 866 -6.25 4.11 6.11
CA VAL A 866 -7.05 5.30 5.78
C VAL A 866 -6.11 6.49 5.73
N ALA A 867 -6.20 7.34 4.70
CA ALA A 867 -5.41 8.56 4.61
C ALA A 867 -5.72 9.51 5.78
N PRO A 868 -4.73 10.25 6.35
CA PRO A 868 -4.98 11.13 7.48
C PRO A 868 -5.91 12.31 7.10
N PRO A 869 -6.97 12.60 7.87
CA PRO A 869 -7.94 13.65 7.55
C PRO A 869 -7.37 15.07 7.63
N LEU A 870 -6.26 15.31 8.35
CA LEU A 870 -5.69 16.66 8.52
C LEU A 870 -4.77 17.06 7.37
N THR A 871 -4.46 16.15 6.45
CA THR A 871 -3.60 16.41 5.29
C THR A 871 -4.27 15.97 3.98
N PRO A 872 -5.44 16.56 3.63
CA PRO A 872 -6.17 16.19 2.42
C PRO A 872 -5.35 16.44 1.14
N PRO A 873 -5.81 15.95 -0.02
CA PRO A 873 -5.21 16.31 -1.30
C PRO A 873 -5.31 17.82 -1.59
N LEU A 874 -4.26 18.37 -2.17
CA LEU A 874 -4.19 19.73 -2.71
C LEU A 874 -4.45 19.72 -4.22
N PRO A 875 -4.92 20.83 -4.81
CA PRO A 875 -5.01 20.96 -6.26
C PRO A 875 -3.66 20.72 -6.97
N THR A 876 -2.55 21.06 -6.31
CA THR A 876 -1.18 20.87 -6.81
C THR A 876 -0.65 19.45 -6.69
N ASP A 877 -1.38 18.56 -6.00
CA ASP A 877 -1.03 17.14 -5.90
C ASP A 877 -1.42 16.35 -7.15
N ILE A 878 -2.39 16.88 -7.92
CA ILE A 878 -2.85 16.30 -9.18
C ILE A 878 -2.07 16.94 -10.32
N ILE A 879 -1.23 16.16 -10.99
CA ILE A 879 -0.27 16.65 -11.97
C ILE A 879 -0.72 16.23 -13.36
N SER A 880 -1.25 17.18 -14.12
CA SER A 880 -1.67 16.95 -15.50
C SER A 880 -0.49 16.55 -16.38
N PRO A 881 -0.66 15.58 -17.29
CA PRO A 881 0.40 15.19 -18.21
C PRO A 881 0.83 16.39 -19.08
N PRO A 882 2.13 16.51 -19.43
CA PRO A 882 2.57 17.52 -20.38
C PRO A 882 1.79 17.41 -21.69
N GLN A 883 1.34 18.55 -22.23
CA GLN A 883 0.82 18.60 -23.59
C GLN A 883 1.97 18.23 -24.55
N PRO A 884 1.77 17.29 -25.50
CA PRO A 884 2.79 16.93 -26.45
C PRO A 884 3.08 18.13 -27.37
N SER A 885 4.21 18.82 -27.15
CA SER A 885 4.70 19.83 -28.08
C SER A 885 5.39 19.14 -29.26
N LEU A 886 4.82 19.30 -30.45
CA LEU A 886 5.41 18.90 -31.72
C LEU A 886 6.73 19.67 -31.92
N HIS A 887 7.84 18.94 -32.04
CA HIS A 887 9.12 19.42 -32.58
C HIS A 887 9.66 20.74 -31.99
N GLU A 888 10.29 20.70 -30.82
CA GLU A 888 11.41 21.61 -30.54
C GLU A 888 12.69 20.79 -30.41
N SER A 889 13.62 21.07 -31.32
CA SER A 889 14.97 20.54 -31.35
C SER A 889 15.73 20.90 -30.07
N SER A 890 16.44 19.91 -29.53
CA SER A 890 17.81 20.00 -28.98
C SER A 890 18.36 21.42 -28.72
N GLU A 891 18.79 21.66 -27.47
CA GLU A 891 19.73 22.72 -27.01
C GLU A 891 19.20 24.10 -26.56
N ALA A 892 18.21 24.15 -25.66
CA ALA A 892 18.12 25.31 -24.75
C ALA A 892 17.80 24.87 -23.31
N LEU A 893 18.79 24.93 -22.43
CA LEU A 893 18.54 24.92 -20.98
C LEU A 893 17.80 26.21 -20.62
N ILE A 894 16.62 26.10 -20.01
CA ILE A 894 16.04 27.22 -19.29
C ILE A 894 16.81 27.31 -18.00
N GLN A 895 17.81 28.18 -17.98
CA GLN A 895 18.45 28.58 -16.75
C GLN A 895 17.85 29.92 -16.36
N ALA A 896 17.05 29.91 -15.30
CA ALA A 896 16.61 31.13 -14.67
C ALA A 896 17.60 31.53 -13.58
N ASP A 897 18.19 32.71 -13.74
CA ASP A 897 18.90 33.37 -12.66
C ASP A 897 17.86 34.18 -11.89
N SER A 898 17.53 33.75 -10.68
CA SER A 898 16.52 34.39 -9.83
C SER A 898 17.09 34.82 -8.48
N SER A 899 16.63 35.97 -7.99
CA SER A 899 16.99 36.52 -6.69
C SER A 899 15.74 36.94 -5.95
N VAL A 900 15.71 36.71 -4.65
CA VAL A 900 14.64 37.17 -3.77
C VAL A 900 15.18 38.22 -2.82
N ILE A 901 14.55 39.40 -2.83
CA ILE A 901 14.81 40.46 -1.85
C ILE A 901 13.60 40.52 -0.93
N HIS A 902 13.81 40.50 0.38
CA HIS A 902 12.73 40.65 1.35
C HIS A 902 13.12 41.49 2.57
N GLY A 903 12.13 42.14 3.18
CA GLY A 903 12.26 42.76 4.49
C GLY A 903 12.04 41.76 5.64
N PRO A 904 12.21 42.18 6.91
CA PRO A 904 11.66 41.43 8.04
C PRO A 904 10.12 41.48 8.03
N LEU A 905 9.48 40.69 8.90
CA LEU A 905 8.03 40.79 9.12
C LEU A 905 7.61 42.19 9.58
N ASP A 906 6.52 42.72 9.02
CA ASP A 906 5.91 43.96 9.46
C ASP A 906 5.09 43.78 10.77
N LEU A 907 4.52 44.87 11.28
CA LEU A 907 3.71 44.86 12.51
C LEU A 907 2.43 43.99 12.42
N ASN A 908 2.02 43.59 11.21
CA ASN A 908 0.87 42.74 10.93
C ASN A 908 1.30 41.31 10.52
N ASN A 909 2.53 40.89 10.83
CA ASN A 909 3.11 39.61 10.40
C ASN A 909 3.15 39.41 8.87
N LYS A 910 3.22 40.48 8.07
CA LYS A 910 3.35 40.39 6.61
C LYS A 910 4.79 40.49 6.19
N LEU A 911 5.19 39.58 5.30
CA LEU A 911 6.48 39.55 4.64
C LEU A 911 6.34 40.18 3.25
N HIS A 912 7.01 41.32 3.05
CA HIS A 912 7.14 41.94 1.75
C HIS A 912 8.37 41.37 1.03
N MET A 913 8.15 40.81 -0.16
CA MET A 913 9.21 40.24 -0.96
C MET A 913 9.09 40.66 -2.42
N ARG A 914 10.23 40.79 -3.08
CA ARG A 914 10.35 41.04 -4.51
C ARG A 914 11.20 39.94 -5.12
N ILE A 915 10.61 39.19 -6.03
CA ILE A 915 11.28 38.11 -6.74
C ILE A 915 11.55 38.58 -8.15
N LYS A 916 12.82 38.54 -8.54
CA LYS A 916 13.25 38.89 -9.90
C LYS A 916 13.91 37.70 -10.53
N GLY A 917 13.72 37.54 -11.82
CA GLY A 917 14.47 36.56 -12.60
C GLY A 917 14.82 37.05 -13.98
N SER A 918 15.84 36.42 -14.56
CA SER A 918 16.16 36.54 -15.98
C SER A 918 16.20 35.17 -16.63
N LEU A 919 15.71 35.10 -17.87
CA LEU A 919 15.65 33.92 -18.72
C LEU A 919 16.67 34.09 -19.84
N ARG A 920 17.48 33.06 -20.12
CA ARG A 920 18.57 33.14 -21.11
C ARG A 920 18.16 32.88 -22.58
N SER A 921 16.93 33.19 -23.03
CA SER A 921 16.42 32.81 -24.37
C SER A 921 15.54 33.85 -25.11
N VAL A 922 15.73 34.01 -26.44
CA VAL A 922 15.26 35.14 -27.29
C VAL A 922 13.82 35.08 -27.84
N SER A 923 12.89 34.27 -27.31
CA SER A 923 11.48 34.20 -27.78
C SER A 923 10.54 33.42 -26.83
N PRO A 924 9.19 33.56 -26.91
CA PRO A 924 8.42 34.76 -26.66
C PRO A 924 7.53 34.66 -25.41
N ALA A 925 7.54 33.55 -24.65
CA ALA A 925 6.69 33.37 -23.47
C ALA A 925 7.17 32.19 -22.58
N ALA A 926 7.43 32.43 -21.30
CA ALA A 926 7.68 31.40 -20.28
C ALA A 926 6.65 31.51 -19.15
N HIS A 927 6.12 30.37 -18.71
CA HIS A 927 5.16 30.34 -17.63
C HIS A 927 5.88 30.30 -16.28
N VAL A 928 5.65 31.31 -15.45
CA VAL A 928 6.29 31.48 -14.15
C VAL A 928 5.24 31.33 -13.06
N GLN A 929 5.47 30.37 -12.16
CA GLN A 929 4.62 30.07 -11.02
C GLN A 929 5.45 30.23 -9.73
N VAL A 930 4.92 30.95 -8.76
CA VAL A 930 5.52 31.13 -7.43
C VAL A 930 4.55 30.64 -6.38
N LEU A 931 5.01 29.70 -5.57
CA LEU A 931 4.34 29.17 -4.40
C LEU A 931 5.07 29.70 -3.16
N VAL A 932 4.35 30.30 -2.22
CA VAL A 932 4.89 30.76 -0.94
C VAL A 932 4.16 30.01 0.16
N ASP A 933 4.90 29.23 0.95
CA ASP A 933 4.35 28.41 2.04
C ASP A 933 3.17 27.52 1.58
N GLY A 934 3.27 27.01 0.35
CA GLY A 934 2.28 26.12 -0.24
C GLY A 934 1.10 26.82 -0.95
N LYS A 935 1.01 28.15 -0.84
CA LYS A 935 -0.02 28.97 -1.48
C LYS A 935 0.49 29.53 -2.81
N GLU A 936 -0.27 29.38 -3.88
CA GLU A 936 0.04 30.04 -5.17
C GLU A 936 -0.23 31.55 -5.05
N VAL A 937 0.82 32.35 -5.24
CA VAL A 937 0.74 33.82 -5.10
C VAL A 937 1.03 34.56 -6.40
N TYR A 938 1.65 33.88 -7.37
CA TYR A 938 1.91 34.42 -8.69
C TYR A 938 1.91 33.27 -9.71
N ASN A 939 1.21 33.48 -10.83
CA ASN A 939 1.05 32.49 -11.88
C ASN A 939 0.73 33.21 -13.19
N ASP A 940 1.75 33.51 -13.99
CA ASP A 940 1.58 34.28 -15.23
C ASP A 940 2.52 33.80 -16.34
N THR A 941 2.27 34.28 -17.56
CA THR A 941 3.10 34.03 -18.73
C THR A 941 3.93 35.26 -19.05
N GLU A 942 5.24 35.14 -18.91
CA GLU A 942 6.20 36.23 -19.07
C GLU A 942 6.80 36.20 -20.47
N GLU A 943 6.52 37.25 -21.27
CA GLU A 943 6.99 37.38 -22.64
C GLU A 943 8.40 38.00 -22.77
N GLY A 944 8.94 38.50 -21.65
CA GLY A 944 10.24 39.16 -21.56
C GLY A 944 11.39 38.25 -21.10
N MET A 945 12.62 38.70 -21.35
CA MET A 945 13.85 38.09 -20.80
C MET A 945 13.96 38.24 -19.29
N THR A 946 13.20 39.14 -18.69
CA THR A 946 13.25 39.45 -17.26
C THR A 946 11.84 39.59 -16.74
N TRP A 947 11.60 39.08 -15.53
CA TRP A 947 10.33 39.20 -14.84
C TRP A 947 10.57 39.70 -13.40
N ASP A 948 9.55 40.32 -12.83
CA ASP A 948 9.64 41.01 -11.55
C ASP A 948 8.28 40.98 -10.84
N ALA A 949 8.19 40.21 -9.76
CA ALA A 949 6.98 40.06 -8.97
C ALA A 949 7.18 40.68 -7.59
N ASN A 950 6.30 41.62 -7.20
CA ASN A 950 6.21 42.13 -5.84
C ASN A 950 5.07 41.41 -5.13
N LEU A 951 5.38 40.76 -4.01
CA LEU A 951 4.48 39.86 -3.30
C LEU A 951 4.40 40.26 -1.83
N VAL A 952 3.23 40.03 -1.23
CA VAL A 952 3.00 40.20 0.19
C VAL A 952 2.40 38.90 0.70
N HIS A 953 3.06 38.29 1.68
CA HIS A 953 2.64 37.02 2.28
C HIS A 953 2.39 37.21 3.77
N GLU A 954 1.29 36.67 4.28
CA GLU A 954 0.99 36.67 5.71
C GLU A 954 1.62 35.45 6.38
N HIS A 955 2.50 35.69 7.36
CA HIS A 955 3.20 34.63 8.09
C HIS A 955 2.30 34.08 9.20
N GLU A 956 1.61 32.99 8.88
CA GLU A 956 0.76 32.24 9.80
C GLU A 956 1.41 30.90 10.11
N ARG A 957 1.95 30.74 11.32
CA ARG A 957 2.51 29.47 11.82
C ARG A 957 2.16 29.26 13.29
N PRO A 958 1.76 28.05 13.69
CA PRO A 958 1.56 27.74 15.09
C PRO A 958 2.89 27.80 15.83
N GLU A 959 2.78 28.06 17.14
CA GLU A 959 3.93 27.98 18.02
C GLU A 959 4.39 26.53 18.15
N ILE A 960 5.68 26.29 17.94
CA ILE A 960 6.31 24.99 18.17
C ILE A 960 7.17 25.10 19.41
N MET A 961 6.88 24.31 20.42
CA MET A 961 7.67 24.29 21.66
C MET A 961 8.98 23.52 21.48
N GLY A 962 10.00 23.94 22.20
CA GLY A 962 11.30 23.29 22.32
C GLY A 962 11.35 22.28 23.47
N TRP A 963 12.54 21.74 23.71
CA TRP A 963 12.83 20.84 24.83
C TRP A 963 12.59 21.48 26.21
N ASP A 964 12.66 22.81 26.30
CA ASP A 964 12.42 23.61 27.51
C ASP A 964 10.95 24.02 27.67
N LEU A 965 10.07 23.54 26.79
CA LEU A 965 8.66 23.95 26.67
C LEU A 965 8.48 25.44 26.35
N ALA A 966 9.53 26.12 25.90
CA ALA A 966 9.44 27.48 25.38
C ALA A 966 9.24 27.46 23.85
N PRO A 967 8.62 28.51 23.28
CA PRO A 967 8.53 28.69 21.83
C PRO A 967 9.91 28.62 21.15
N LEU A 968 10.04 27.75 20.14
CA LEU A 968 11.19 27.77 19.23
C LEU A 968 11.14 28.99 18.31
N PRO A 969 12.29 29.41 17.75
CA PRO A 969 12.32 30.43 16.71
C PRO A 969 11.37 30.08 15.57
N LYS A 970 10.61 31.08 15.09
CA LYS A 970 9.76 30.95 13.91
C LYS A 970 10.59 30.43 12.73
N ARG A 971 10.11 29.35 12.10
CA ARG A 971 10.71 28.80 10.89
C ARG A 971 10.66 29.82 9.73
N ASP A 972 11.63 29.71 8.83
CA ASP A 972 11.76 30.53 7.61
C ASP A 972 10.66 30.22 6.57
N VAL A 973 10.32 31.21 5.74
CA VAL A 973 9.30 31.10 4.68
C VAL A 973 9.86 30.33 3.49
N MET A 974 9.16 29.29 3.04
CA MET A 974 9.57 28.52 1.88
C MET A 974 8.92 29.10 0.63
N VAL A 975 9.74 29.46 -0.36
CA VAL A 975 9.29 29.95 -1.66
C VAL A 975 9.75 28.99 -2.74
N ILE A 976 8.80 28.42 -3.48
CA ILE A 976 9.06 27.54 -4.60
C ILE A 976 8.76 28.31 -5.89
N LEU A 977 9.80 28.52 -6.68
CA LEU A 977 9.70 29.09 -8.02
C LEU A 977 9.72 27.96 -9.03
N ARG A 978 8.76 27.96 -9.95
CA ARG A 978 8.68 27.02 -11.05
C ARG A 978 8.56 27.77 -12.36
N ILE A 979 9.36 27.35 -13.34
CA ILE A 979 9.38 27.95 -14.67
C ILE A 979 9.18 26.84 -15.69
N ARG A 980 8.23 27.03 -16.59
CA ARG A 980 7.86 26.08 -17.65
C ARG A 980 7.85 26.77 -19.00
N ARG A 981 8.34 26.08 -20.03
CA ARG A 981 8.19 26.51 -21.44
C ARG A 981 8.18 25.26 -22.31
N GLY A 982 7.06 25.01 -23.01
CA GLY A 982 6.89 23.77 -23.75
C GLY A 982 7.17 22.55 -22.87
N GLY A 983 8.09 21.69 -23.29
CA GLY A 983 8.57 20.54 -22.51
C GLY A 983 9.69 20.83 -21.50
N LEU A 984 10.30 22.01 -21.52
CA LEU A 984 11.42 22.40 -20.66
C LEU A 984 10.93 22.94 -19.31
N ARG A 985 11.65 22.62 -18.23
CA ARG A 985 11.28 22.98 -16.86
C ARG A 985 12.52 23.40 -16.06
N ASP A 986 12.35 24.39 -15.20
CA ASP A 986 13.33 24.80 -14.19
C ASP A 986 12.61 25.11 -12.87
N ALA A 987 13.30 24.91 -11.74
CA ALA A 987 12.74 25.21 -10.43
C ALA A 987 13.79 25.60 -9.40
N ARG A 988 13.39 26.43 -8.43
CA ARG A 988 14.22 26.87 -7.31
C ARG A 988 13.41 26.88 -6.03
N VAL A 989 14.06 26.59 -4.92
CA VAL A 989 13.50 26.73 -3.57
C VAL A 989 14.32 27.76 -2.82
N PHE A 990 13.67 28.77 -2.27
CA PHE A 990 14.28 29.79 -1.42
C PHE A 990 13.72 29.69 0.00
N TRP A 991 14.59 29.86 0.98
CA TRP A 991 14.21 29.97 2.40
C TRP A 991 14.41 31.42 2.84
N LEU A 992 13.33 32.14 3.10
CA LEU A 992 13.38 33.56 3.48
C LEU A 992 13.32 33.69 5.00
N SER A 993 14.34 34.32 5.57
CA SER A 993 14.39 34.49 7.02
C SER A 993 13.38 35.51 7.52
N VAL A 994 12.57 35.14 8.50
CA VAL A 994 11.54 36.05 9.06
C VAL A 994 12.14 37.13 9.98
N ASN A 995 13.36 36.92 10.47
CA ASN A 995 13.99 37.76 11.50
C ASN A 995 15.06 38.73 10.95
N LYS A 996 15.41 38.67 9.67
CA LYS A 996 16.50 39.46 9.08
C LYS A 996 16.14 39.94 7.68
N SER A 997 16.59 41.14 7.31
CA SER A 997 16.58 41.59 5.91
C SER A 997 17.77 40.99 5.17
N THR A 998 17.53 40.30 4.05
CA THR A 998 18.60 39.68 3.27
C THR A 998 18.32 39.75 1.76
N ASP A 999 19.40 39.87 0.98
CA ASP A 999 19.41 39.64 -0.47
C ASP A 999 19.88 38.20 -0.68
N ILE A 1000 18.95 37.29 -1.00
CA ILE A 1000 19.24 35.86 -1.15
C ILE A 1000 19.39 35.56 -2.62
N LYS A 1001 20.61 35.17 -3.01
CA LYS A 1001 20.91 34.60 -4.34
C LYS A 1001 20.80 33.08 -4.27
N ALA A 1002 20.16 32.51 -5.28
CA ALA A 1002 19.90 31.08 -5.43
C ALA A 1002 21.17 30.23 -5.35
#